data_AF-A0A6L5XWY6-F1
#
_entry.id   AF-A0A6L5XWY6-F1
#
_cell.length_a   1.000
_cell.length_b   1.000
_cell.length_c   1.000
_cell.angle_alpha   90.00
_cell.angle_beta   90.00
_cell.angle_gamma   90.00
#
_symmetry.space_group_name_H-M   'P 1'
#
loop_
_entity.id
_entity.type
_entity.pdbx_description
1 polymer ?
#
loop_
_entity_poly.entity_id
_entity_poly.type
_entity_poly.pdbx_seq_one_letter_code
_entity_poly.pdbx_strand_id
1 'polypeptide(L)'
;MVSSYKKERIEYLLKCFAVFLLAFIVRITLAAVTKGYESDINCFTSWANRVYEVGFGAFYSNDVFSDYPPGYIYILYVIGAVKELFAIDFSSMIGQILIKLPAILCDLATGVLVFQIAREEQTKFGSMILSSFYLFNPAIIINSSVWGQVDSVFTFCIVLVCYFIIKQKLWVSYFIFAFAILIKPQSLIFTPVVLYGVYKEVFSTGTFDLKKFSKQAIGALGAVLFMIILTIPFGLNTVINQYIETLASYPYATVNGYNFWAMLGLNWAPQTDYLFVLPYYKLGTLSIIMTVGIVAYFAWKGKHDKALPFFLAACIVSGMFCFSVRMHERYWYPVLICLLLFYIYKHEIRWLQLYGVASILHFLNVYFVLWQYGAEQITNSGKIRMLSFLTVLTYFIMLFFGYRNYVKGKIKQRIEADRRVMISTTEEKVPWKKKEFVFLAFIIIIYSFVAFYRLGDKKAPEHFYTTNVENAVVLVDLGKETKIKSIFYYLGNYENREVSFEASDSMDGQFEPIADVIMESVFCWDEKEVHQTGRFVKIISNDTKNSIGELVFYSEDGTKILPKMIYGNGEALFDEQELCPKRRTNLNGTYFDEVYHARTAYEYIHGLYSYENTHPPLGKILISFGIRFFGMNPFGFRVVGTIFGILMLPLIYLFGRSLTKSRFTGAVVCLLFSFDFMHFAQTRIATIDVFVTFFIIAMYYFMYEYCKRSYYDSSLRQLLILLGLCGISMGLGIACKWTGVYAGAGLGVLFFCNLYKRYREYTFVKKGLESDEMNQTAKQFVLERFPLYTKKIILSCVGFFIFIPIVIYTLSYLPFEDESGRDLIGKMLANQQSMFQYHSGIDATHPFSSWWYQWPVMHRPIWYYSGTVSDTVKEGISAFGNPFIWWVGIPVFFYMVYRIIKKRDKKATFLVLAYLAQYLPWFFVTRITFIYHYFPSIPFVILMTGYTIWILLEEKQISRKEVFAYLTCVFLLFVLFYPILSGYPISVSYVKRFLEWFPSWIFI
;
A
#
# COMPACT_ATOMS: atom_id res chain seq x y z
N MET A 1 -1.44 -3.27 57.80
CA MET A 1 -2.19 -3.59 56.56
C MET A 1 -3.20 -2.49 56.14
N VAL A 2 -4.05 -1.98 57.04
CA VAL A 2 -5.07 -0.95 56.69
C VAL A 2 -4.48 0.38 56.17
N SER A 3 -3.33 0.82 56.69
CA SER A 3 -2.61 2.02 56.24
C SER A 3 -2.02 1.88 54.81
N SER A 4 -1.44 0.71 54.49
CA SER A 4 -0.87 0.42 53.17
C SER A 4 -1.96 0.35 52.08
N TYR A 5 -3.12 -0.24 52.38
CA TYR A 5 -4.24 -0.31 51.45
C TYR A 5 -4.88 1.06 51.15
N LYS A 6 -4.96 1.96 52.16
CA LYS A 6 -5.40 3.35 51.95
C LYS A 6 -4.42 4.11 51.05
N LYS A 7 -3.12 3.96 51.26
CA LYS A 7 -2.07 4.63 50.48
C LYS A 7 -2.10 4.19 49.00
N GLU A 8 -2.20 2.89 48.75
CA GLU A 8 -2.28 2.33 47.39
C GLU A 8 -3.56 2.76 46.65
N ARG A 9 -4.69 2.87 47.37
CA ARG A 9 -5.95 3.37 46.81
C ARG A 9 -5.87 4.85 46.43
N ILE A 10 -5.26 5.69 47.28
CA ILE A 10 -5.07 7.13 47.00
C ILE A 10 -4.15 7.31 45.80
N GLU A 11 -3.02 6.60 45.76
CA GLU A 11 -2.07 6.66 44.65
C GLU A 11 -2.71 6.25 43.32
N TYR A 12 -3.52 5.20 43.33
CA TYR A 12 -4.28 4.77 42.15
C TYR A 12 -5.29 5.84 41.68
N LEU A 13 -6.02 6.46 42.60
CA LEU A 13 -6.98 7.52 42.26
C LEU A 13 -6.28 8.77 41.72
N LEU A 14 -5.12 9.14 42.27
CA LEU A 14 -4.29 10.22 41.74
C LEU A 14 -3.80 9.93 40.31
N LYS A 15 -3.33 8.69 40.05
CA LYS A 15 -2.95 8.26 38.70
C LYS A 15 -4.12 8.32 37.72
N CYS A 16 -5.31 7.90 38.14
CA CYS A 16 -6.52 8.03 37.31
C CYS A 16 -6.84 9.51 37.03
N PHE A 17 -6.86 10.35 38.07
CA PHE A 17 -7.12 11.77 37.92
C PHE A 17 -6.12 12.44 36.97
N ALA A 18 -4.83 12.11 37.08
CA ALA A 18 -3.80 12.62 36.18
C ALA A 18 -4.04 12.25 34.71
N VAL A 19 -4.50 11.02 34.42
CA VAL A 19 -4.83 10.58 33.05
C VAL A 19 -6.00 11.39 32.48
N PHE A 20 -7.06 11.59 33.25
CA PHE A 20 -8.23 12.37 32.79
C PHE A 20 -7.92 13.85 32.68
N LEU A 21 -7.12 14.41 33.60
CA LEU A 21 -6.67 15.79 33.54
C LEU A 21 -5.81 16.03 32.30
N LEU A 22 -4.86 15.13 32.01
CA LEU A 22 -4.06 15.20 30.79
C LEU A 22 -4.92 15.12 29.53
N ALA A 23 -5.89 14.20 29.50
CA ALA A 23 -6.83 14.07 28.38
C ALA A 23 -7.71 15.31 28.18
N PHE A 24 -8.09 16.00 29.26
CA PHE A 24 -8.81 17.27 29.21
C PHE A 24 -7.91 18.40 28.70
N ILE A 25 -6.69 18.55 29.24
CA ILE A 25 -5.72 19.56 28.79
C ILE A 25 -5.47 19.43 27.30
N VAL A 26 -5.15 18.22 26.81
CA VAL A 26 -4.91 17.98 25.38
C VAL A 26 -6.10 18.44 24.53
N ARG A 27 -7.34 18.13 24.93
CA ARG A 27 -8.56 18.51 24.19
C ARG A 27 -8.79 20.01 24.20
N ILE A 28 -8.65 20.67 25.34
CA ILE A 28 -8.84 22.12 25.46
C ILE A 28 -7.76 22.86 24.67
N THR A 29 -6.50 22.43 24.74
CA THR A 29 -5.41 23.00 23.94
C THR A 29 -5.72 22.86 22.44
N LEU A 30 -6.14 21.67 21.99
CA LEU A 30 -6.50 21.47 20.58
C LEU A 30 -7.73 22.28 20.16
N ALA A 31 -8.74 22.39 21.02
CA ALA A 31 -9.91 23.22 20.78
C ALA A 31 -9.54 24.71 20.66
N ALA A 32 -8.57 25.18 21.45
CA ALA A 32 -8.09 26.56 21.44
C ALA A 32 -7.31 26.93 20.17
N VAL A 33 -6.51 26.01 19.64
CA VAL A 33 -5.61 26.27 18.49
C VAL A 33 -6.23 25.93 17.13
N THR A 34 -7.45 25.38 17.11
CA THR A 34 -8.13 24.97 15.87
C THR A 34 -9.46 25.67 15.73
N LYS A 35 -9.72 26.26 14.55
CA LYS A 35 -11.02 26.88 14.24
C LYS A 35 -12.14 25.85 14.05
N GLY A 36 -11.81 24.60 13.68
CA GLY A 36 -12.80 23.58 13.34
C GLY A 36 -13.33 23.70 11.93
N TYR A 37 -14.38 22.93 11.62
CA TYR A 37 -15.02 22.98 10.30
C TYR A 37 -15.96 24.18 10.26
N GLU A 38 -15.60 25.17 9.43
CA GLU A 38 -16.17 26.52 9.47
C GLU A 38 -17.71 26.53 9.40
N SER A 39 -18.31 25.76 8.48
CA SER A 39 -19.77 25.71 8.34
C SER A 39 -20.48 25.21 9.60
N ASP A 40 -19.94 24.16 10.24
CA ASP A 40 -20.55 23.56 11.44
C ASP A 40 -20.41 24.52 12.65
N ILE A 41 -19.22 25.10 12.83
CA ILE A 41 -18.93 26.03 13.95
C ILE A 41 -19.77 27.31 13.83
N ASN A 42 -19.92 27.86 12.62
CA ASN A 42 -20.75 29.03 12.38
C ASN A 42 -22.22 28.74 12.67
N CYS A 43 -22.71 27.56 12.27
CA CYS A 43 -24.07 27.13 12.61
C CYS A 43 -24.29 27.04 14.12
N PHE A 44 -23.44 26.31 14.85
CA PHE A 44 -23.60 26.18 16.31
C PHE A 44 -23.52 27.52 17.05
N THR A 45 -22.61 28.39 16.62
CA THR A 45 -22.45 29.73 17.18
C THR A 45 -23.70 30.60 16.93
N SER A 46 -24.20 30.61 15.69
CA SER A 46 -25.40 31.35 15.30
C SER A 46 -26.63 30.84 16.05
N TRP A 47 -26.80 29.52 16.15
CA TRP A 47 -27.91 28.91 16.85
C TRP A 47 -27.88 29.16 18.36
N ALA A 48 -26.69 29.15 18.99
CA ALA A 48 -26.54 29.47 20.40
C ALA A 48 -26.94 30.91 20.74
N ASN A 49 -26.52 31.88 19.90
CA ASN A 49 -26.97 33.27 20.05
C ASN A 49 -28.49 33.37 19.85
N ARG A 50 -29.00 32.82 18.75
CA ARG A 50 -30.43 32.92 18.39
C ARG A 50 -31.34 32.37 19.47
N VAL A 51 -31.13 31.13 19.91
CA VAL A 51 -32.03 30.51 20.90
C VAL A 51 -32.04 31.29 22.23
N TYR A 52 -30.92 31.94 22.57
CA TYR A 52 -30.84 32.77 23.76
C TYR A 52 -31.58 34.10 23.59
N GLU A 53 -31.45 34.75 22.42
CA GLU A 53 -32.05 36.06 22.12
C GLU A 53 -33.57 35.99 21.91
N VAL A 54 -34.06 35.03 21.12
CA VAL A 54 -35.48 34.96 20.73
C VAL A 54 -36.28 33.90 21.48
N GLY A 55 -35.61 33.09 22.32
CA GLY A 55 -36.20 31.97 23.04
C GLY A 55 -36.54 30.76 22.16
N PHE A 56 -37.08 29.70 22.79
CA PHE A 56 -37.33 28.41 22.12
C PHE A 56 -38.43 28.48 21.04
N GLY A 57 -39.51 29.22 21.29
CA GLY A 57 -40.70 29.23 20.41
C GLY A 57 -40.48 29.89 19.05
N ALA A 58 -39.52 30.81 18.95
CA ALA A 58 -39.17 31.51 17.71
C ALA A 58 -37.88 30.97 17.07
N PHE A 59 -37.25 29.94 17.65
CA PHE A 59 -35.96 29.44 17.16
C PHE A 59 -36.06 28.89 15.73
N TYR A 60 -37.00 27.96 15.51
CA TYR A 60 -37.27 27.38 14.19
C TYR A 60 -38.14 28.34 13.37
N SER A 61 -37.50 29.08 12.46
CA SER A 61 -38.15 30.00 11.51
C SER A 61 -37.63 29.75 10.10
N ASN A 62 -38.45 29.99 9.08
CA ASN A 62 -38.07 29.76 7.68
C ASN A 62 -36.85 30.56 7.22
N ASP A 63 -36.52 31.66 7.89
CA ASP A 63 -35.40 32.55 7.54
C ASP A 63 -34.03 32.08 8.07
N VAL A 64 -33.98 30.98 8.84
CA VAL A 64 -32.76 30.49 9.48
C VAL A 64 -32.58 29.01 9.19
N PHE A 65 -31.44 28.65 8.59
CA PHE A 65 -31.08 27.25 8.43
C PHE A 65 -30.82 26.62 9.80
N SER A 66 -31.58 25.59 10.14
CA SER A 66 -31.35 24.71 11.29
C SER A 66 -31.65 23.27 10.89
N ASP A 67 -30.75 22.35 11.18
CA ASP A 67 -30.92 20.92 10.89
C ASP A 67 -30.83 20.04 12.14
N TYR A 68 -30.67 20.63 13.33
CA TYR A 68 -30.63 19.94 14.62
C TYR A 68 -31.98 19.95 15.36
N PRO A 69 -32.38 18.84 16.02
CA PRO A 69 -33.59 18.79 16.82
C PRO A 69 -33.45 19.46 18.20
N PRO A 70 -34.57 19.66 18.92
CA PRO A 70 -34.63 20.45 20.16
C PRO A 70 -33.64 20.07 21.26
N GLY A 71 -33.28 18.79 21.38
CA GLY A 71 -32.42 18.29 22.45
C GLY A 71 -31.04 18.94 22.44
N TYR A 72 -30.45 19.16 21.26
CA TYR A 72 -29.17 19.87 21.16
C TYR A 72 -29.34 21.38 21.30
N ILE A 73 -30.49 21.94 20.92
CA ILE A 73 -30.79 23.37 21.07
C ILE A 73 -30.88 23.79 22.54
N TYR A 74 -31.36 22.92 23.43
CA TYR A 74 -31.26 23.16 24.87
C TYR A 74 -29.82 23.27 25.38
N ILE A 75 -28.90 22.49 24.82
CA ILE A 75 -27.48 22.58 25.16
C ILE A 75 -26.91 23.91 24.66
N LEU A 76 -27.24 24.31 23.43
CA LEU A 76 -26.81 25.58 22.86
C LEU A 76 -27.39 26.79 23.61
N TYR A 77 -28.60 26.69 24.17
CA TYR A 77 -29.17 27.73 25.04
C TYR A 77 -28.31 27.95 26.28
N VAL A 78 -27.83 26.87 26.93
CA VAL A 78 -26.90 26.99 28.06
C VAL A 78 -25.58 27.63 27.62
N ILE A 79 -25.08 27.28 26.43
CA ILE A 79 -23.87 27.90 25.87
C ILE A 79 -24.08 29.40 25.62
N GLY A 80 -25.20 29.81 25.03
CA GLY A 80 -25.58 31.21 24.84
C GLY A 80 -25.70 31.96 26.17
N ALA A 81 -26.32 31.34 27.18
CA ALA A 81 -26.44 31.93 28.52
C ALA A 81 -25.09 32.13 29.22
N VAL A 82 -24.18 31.16 29.13
CA VAL A 82 -22.82 31.27 29.67
C VAL A 82 -22.04 32.37 28.93
N LYS A 83 -22.19 32.44 27.60
CA LYS A 83 -21.57 33.47 26.77
C LYS A 83 -22.00 34.87 27.23
N GLU A 84 -23.29 35.11 27.42
CA GLU A 84 -23.81 36.41 27.90
C GLU A 84 -23.39 36.70 29.34
N LEU A 85 -23.45 35.71 30.24
CA LEU A 85 -23.07 35.87 31.65
C LEU A 85 -21.62 36.34 31.84
N PHE A 86 -20.70 35.89 30.97
CA PHE A 86 -19.27 36.20 31.05
C PHE A 86 -18.79 37.13 29.93
N ALA A 87 -19.70 37.72 29.14
CA ALA A 87 -19.39 38.58 27.99
C ALA A 87 -18.33 37.98 27.03
N ILE A 88 -18.48 36.69 26.70
CA ILE A 88 -17.51 35.95 25.86
C ILE A 88 -17.83 36.20 24.38
N ASP A 89 -16.85 36.64 23.60
CA ASP A 89 -16.98 36.63 22.14
C ASP A 89 -16.75 35.22 21.59
N PHE A 90 -17.68 34.68 20.80
CA PHE A 90 -17.52 33.38 20.15
C PHE A 90 -16.37 33.35 19.12
N SER A 91 -15.96 34.49 18.59
CA SER A 91 -14.77 34.60 17.74
C SER A 91 -13.46 34.44 18.51
N SER A 92 -13.48 34.65 19.84
CA SER A 92 -12.31 34.53 20.71
C SER A 92 -11.91 33.08 20.96
N MET A 93 -10.67 32.87 21.41
CA MET A 93 -10.16 31.55 21.81
C MET A 93 -11.06 30.88 22.87
N ILE A 94 -11.54 31.64 23.86
CA ILE A 94 -12.41 31.13 24.92
C ILE A 94 -13.79 30.76 24.36
N GLY A 95 -14.32 31.57 23.43
CA GLY A 95 -15.55 31.29 22.71
C GLY A 95 -15.50 29.99 21.89
N GLN A 96 -14.39 29.77 21.18
CA GLN A 96 -14.15 28.53 20.43
C GLN A 96 -14.04 27.30 21.33
N ILE A 97 -13.44 27.44 22.52
CA ILE A 97 -13.44 26.35 23.51
C ILE A 97 -14.86 26.10 24.02
N LEU A 98 -15.61 27.16 24.34
CA LEU A 98 -16.94 27.08 24.92
C LEU A 98 -17.93 26.33 23.99
N ILE A 99 -17.93 26.63 22.69
CA ILE A 99 -18.84 25.96 21.74
C ILE A 99 -18.53 24.46 21.56
N LYS A 100 -17.26 24.07 21.71
CA LYS A 100 -16.78 22.67 21.60
C LYS A 100 -16.88 21.90 22.93
N LEU A 101 -17.08 22.61 24.04
CA LEU A 101 -17.03 22.05 25.39
C LEU A 101 -18.05 20.90 25.63
N PRO A 102 -19.31 20.97 25.16
CA PRO A 102 -20.27 19.88 25.37
C PRO A 102 -19.77 18.54 24.80
N ALA A 103 -19.17 18.57 23.61
CA ALA A 103 -18.62 17.39 22.96
C ALA A 103 -17.39 16.84 23.72
N ILE A 104 -16.51 17.72 24.20
CA ILE A 104 -15.33 17.38 25.00
C ILE A 104 -15.72 16.71 26.33
N LEU A 105 -16.73 17.25 27.00
CA LEU A 105 -17.21 16.70 28.28
C LEU A 105 -17.86 15.32 28.10
N CYS A 106 -18.61 15.11 27.02
CA CYS A 106 -19.19 13.80 26.71
C CYS A 106 -18.14 12.74 26.39
N ASP A 107 -17.02 13.12 25.76
CA ASP A 107 -15.88 12.23 25.55
C ASP A 107 -15.22 11.81 26.87
N LEU A 108 -15.01 12.77 27.77
CA LEU A 108 -14.45 12.48 29.09
C LEU A 108 -15.39 11.60 29.91
N ALA A 109 -16.70 11.90 29.89
CA ALA A 109 -17.72 11.09 30.54
C ALA A 109 -17.76 9.65 29.98
N THR A 110 -17.62 9.50 28.66
CA THR A 110 -17.48 8.19 28.02
C THR A 110 -16.21 7.47 28.49
N GLY A 111 -15.08 8.17 28.59
CA GLY A 111 -13.84 7.63 29.16
C GLY A 111 -13.99 7.15 30.61
N VAL A 112 -14.74 7.89 31.44
CA VAL A 112 -15.08 7.49 32.82
C VAL A 112 -15.92 6.23 32.80
N LEU A 113 -16.91 6.14 31.91
CA LEU A 113 -17.75 4.95 31.78
C LEU A 113 -16.96 3.72 31.32
N VAL A 114 -16.03 3.87 30.37
CA VAL A 114 -15.09 2.82 29.96
C VAL A 114 -14.28 2.34 31.16
N PHE A 115 -13.74 3.28 31.95
CA PHE A 115 -12.97 2.95 33.14
C PHE A 115 -13.80 2.19 34.18
N GLN A 116 -15.04 2.62 34.44
CA GLN A 116 -15.95 1.97 35.37
C GLN A 116 -16.29 0.54 34.93
N ILE A 117 -16.66 0.36 33.66
CA ILE A 117 -16.98 -0.96 33.09
C ILE A 117 -15.74 -1.87 33.10
N ALA A 118 -14.57 -1.35 32.70
CA ALA A 118 -13.34 -2.13 32.68
C ALA A 118 -12.87 -2.56 34.07
N ARG A 119 -13.18 -1.77 35.12
CA ARG A 119 -12.88 -2.16 36.51
C ARG A 119 -13.70 -3.35 37.01
N GLU A 120 -14.87 -3.59 36.43
CA GLU A 120 -15.68 -4.77 36.77
C GLU A 120 -15.06 -6.06 36.18
N GLU A 121 -14.28 -5.95 35.10
CA GLU A 121 -13.86 -7.12 34.29
C GLU A 121 -12.31 -7.30 34.22
N GLN A 122 -11.50 -6.33 34.68
CA GLN A 122 -10.03 -6.34 34.55
C GLN A 122 -9.28 -5.79 35.77
N THR A 123 -7.95 -5.92 35.76
CA THR A 123 -7.08 -5.31 36.78
C THR A 123 -7.19 -3.78 36.78
N LYS A 124 -6.94 -3.15 37.94
CA LYS A 124 -6.89 -1.69 38.10
C LYS A 124 -6.02 -0.98 37.05
N PHE A 125 -4.86 -1.57 36.70
CA PHE A 125 -3.96 -1.03 35.69
C PHE A 125 -4.50 -1.23 34.26
N GLY A 126 -5.06 -2.41 33.98
CA GLY A 126 -5.71 -2.69 32.70
C GLY A 126 -6.90 -1.77 32.42
N SER A 127 -7.71 -1.44 33.43
CA SER A 127 -8.85 -0.53 33.26
C SER A 127 -8.42 0.90 32.94
N MET A 128 -7.30 1.37 33.51
CA MET A 128 -6.71 2.66 33.13
C MET A 128 -6.25 2.65 31.67
N ILE A 129 -5.49 1.61 31.25
CA ILE A 129 -5.02 1.50 29.86
C ILE A 129 -6.18 1.52 28.86
N LEU A 130 -7.26 0.78 29.14
CA LEU A 130 -8.40 0.70 28.22
C LEU A 130 -9.17 2.02 28.14
N SER A 131 -9.29 2.76 29.25
CA SER A 131 -9.83 4.12 29.23
C SER A 131 -8.92 5.06 28.43
N SER A 132 -7.59 4.96 28.61
CA SER A 132 -6.61 5.72 27.82
C SER A 132 -6.70 5.43 26.32
N PHE A 133 -7.00 4.21 25.91
CA PHE A 133 -7.21 3.88 24.49
C PHE A 133 -8.35 4.67 23.86
N TYR A 134 -9.40 5.03 24.60
CA TYR A 134 -10.46 5.92 24.12
C TYR A 134 -10.05 7.39 24.24
N LEU A 135 -9.58 7.79 25.42
CA LEU A 135 -9.26 9.18 25.74
C LEU A 135 -8.17 9.78 24.83
N PHE A 136 -7.17 8.99 24.41
CA PHE A 136 -6.09 9.46 23.56
C PHE A 136 -6.21 8.98 22.10
N ASN A 137 -7.39 8.49 21.70
CA ASN A 137 -7.61 8.10 20.32
C ASN A 137 -7.69 9.35 19.41
N PRO A 138 -6.82 9.50 18.40
CA PRO A 138 -6.85 10.63 17.47
C PRO A 138 -8.20 10.76 16.75
N ALA A 139 -8.87 9.65 16.44
CA ALA A 139 -10.17 9.62 15.77
C ALA A 139 -11.29 10.22 16.63
N ILE A 140 -11.17 10.13 17.96
CA ILE A 140 -12.11 10.70 18.92
C ILE A 140 -11.84 12.20 19.09
N ILE A 141 -10.56 12.55 19.30
CA ILE A 141 -10.12 13.93 19.54
C ILE A 141 -10.38 14.84 18.33
N ILE A 142 -10.15 14.33 17.11
CA ILE A 142 -10.34 15.11 15.89
C ILE A 142 -11.80 15.53 15.70
N ASN A 143 -12.77 14.67 16.01
CA ASN A 143 -14.19 14.98 15.83
C ASN A 143 -14.68 16.01 16.86
N SER A 144 -14.38 15.82 18.16
CA SER A 144 -14.90 16.71 19.20
C SER A 144 -14.08 18.00 19.36
N SER A 145 -12.76 17.88 19.53
CA SER A 145 -11.91 19.02 19.93
C SER A 145 -11.39 19.80 18.73
N VAL A 146 -11.04 19.11 17.64
CA VAL A 146 -10.46 19.78 16.47
C VAL A 146 -11.57 20.30 15.55
N TRP A 147 -12.44 19.42 15.06
CA TRP A 147 -13.57 19.75 14.18
C TRP A 147 -14.64 20.56 14.91
N GLY A 148 -14.97 20.20 16.16
CA GLY A 148 -16.03 20.81 16.94
C GLY A 148 -17.41 20.19 16.72
N GLN A 149 -17.46 18.95 16.24
CA GLN A 149 -18.69 18.24 15.98
C GLN A 149 -19.21 17.53 17.24
N VAL A 150 -20.50 17.23 17.26
CA VAL A 150 -21.24 16.85 18.48
C VAL A 150 -21.59 15.36 18.51
N ASP A 151 -20.93 14.54 17.67
CA ASP A 151 -21.19 13.11 17.59
C ASP A 151 -20.93 12.39 18.94
N SER A 152 -20.01 12.92 19.75
CA SER A 152 -19.73 12.39 21.09
C SER A 152 -20.93 12.52 22.05
N VAL A 153 -21.79 13.52 21.87
CA VAL A 153 -22.94 13.77 22.75
C VAL A 153 -23.98 12.66 22.62
N PHE A 154 -24.46 12.39 21.41
CA PHE A 154 -25.43 11.30 21.22
C PHE A 154 -24.77 9.92 21.41
N THR A 155 -23.49 9.77 21.03
CA THR A 155 -22.75 8.51 21.24
C THR A 155 -22.70 8.14 22.71
N PHE A 156 -22.44 9.11 23.60
CA PHE A 156 -22.49 8.88 25.05
C PHE A 156 -23.87 8.37 25.49
N CYS A 157 -24.96 8.94 25.00
CA CYS A 157 -26.30 8.45 25.26
C CYS A 157 -26.51 7.01 24.78
N ILE A 158 -26.07 6.66 23.56
CA ILE A 158 -26.17 5.29 23.02
C ILE A 158 -25.40 4.27 23.88
N VAL A 159 -24.21 4.65 24.35
CA VAL A 159 -23.42 3.81 25.25
C VAL A 159 -24.13 3.62 26.59
N LEU A 160 -24.73 4.67 27.15
CA LEU A 160 -25.55 4.58 28.37
C LEU A 160 -26.78 3.68 28.17
N VAL A 161 -27.47 3.78 27.02
CA VAL A 161 -28.58 2.88 26.66
C VAL A 161 -28.12 1.43 26.71
N CYS A 162 -27.00 1.11 26.04
CA CYS A 162 -26.43 -0.24 26.07
C CYS A 162 -26.06 -0.67 27.49
N TYR A 163 -25.42 0.22 28.27
CA TYR A 163 -25.03 -0.05 29.65
C TYR A 163 -26.23 -0.34 30.57
N PHE A 164 -27.31 0.44 30.47
CA PHE A 164 -28.51 0.22 31.29
C PHE A 164 -29.32 -0.99 30.86
N ILE A 165 -29.31 -1.36 29.57
CA ILE A 165 -29.83 -2.66 29.12
C ILE A 165 -29.05 -3.81 29.79
N ILE A 166 -27.72 -3.69 29.89
CA ILE A 166 -26.87 -4.68 30.57
C ILE A 166 -27.18 -4.76 32.07
N LYS A 167 -27.36 -3.60 32.72
CA LYS A 167 -27.73 -3.51 34.14
C LYS A 167 -29.22 -3.81 34.42
N GLN A 168 -29.99 -4.23 33.40
CA GLN A 168 -31.42 -4.58 33.51
C GLN A 168 -32.31 -3.40 33.97
N LYS A 169 -31.88 -2.16 33.73
CA LYS A 169 -32.65 -0.94 34.03
C LYS A 169 -33.24 -0.36 32.74
N LEU A 170 -34.11 -1.14 32.09
CA LEU A 170 -34.66 -0.81 30.77
C LEU A 170 -35.39 0.53 30.72
N TRP A 171 -36.12 0.89 31.78
CA TRP A 171 -36.85 2.16 31.87
C TRP A 171 -35.93 3.37 31.67
N VAL A 172 -34.78 3.38 32.36
CA VAL A 172 -33.78 4.45 32.21
C VAL A 172 -33.25 4.50 30.78
N SER A 173 -33.07 3.34 30.14
CA SER A 173 -32.61 3.28 28.76
C SER A 173 -33.60 3.91 27.77
N TYR A 174 -34.92 3.83 28.01
CA TYR A 174 -35.91 4.45 27.12
C TYR A 174 -35.84 5.97 27.15
N PHE A 175 -35.76 6.57 28.33
CA PHE A 175 -35.68 8.04 28.46
C PHE A 175 -34.35 8.59 27.92
N ILE A 176 -33.24 7.88 28.14
CA ILE A 176 -31.95 8.26 27.54
C ILE A 176 -31.99 8.11 26.02
N PHE A 177 -32.63 7.06 25.50
CA PHE A 177 -32.77 6.87 24.06
C PHE A 177 -33.68 7.94 23.42
N ALA A 178 -34.79 8.28 24.07
CA ALA A 178 -35.65 9.40 23.71
C ALA A 178 -34.88 10.72 23.65
N PHE A 179 -34.05 11.00 24.65
CA PHE A 179 -33.20 12.19 24.64
C PHE A 179 -32.14 12.14 23.53
N ALA A 180 -31.57 10.97 23.24
CA ALA A 180 -30.63 10.79 22.12
C ALA A 180 -31.27 11.10 20.76
N ILE A 181 -32.54 10.71 20.57
CA ILE A 181 -33.34 11.06 19.38
C ILE A 181 -33.46 12.57 19.24
N LEU A 182 -33.79 13.26 20.34
CA LEU A 182 -33.86 14.71 20.40
C LEU A 182 -32.52 15.43 20.19
N ILE A 183 -31.37 14.78 20.44
CA ILE A 183 -30.06 15.33 20.12
C ILE A 183 -29.76 15.17 18.62
N LYS A 184 -29.99 13.97 18.07
CA LYS A 184 -29.65 13.67 16.68
C LYS A 184 -30.57 12.56 16.13
N PRO A 185 -31.27 12.77 14.99
CA PRO A 185 -32.17 11.77 14.42
C PRO A 185 -31.49 10.44 14.08
N GLN A 186 -30.18 10.50 13.79
CA GLN A 186 -29.33 9.34 13.53
C GLN A 186 -29.42 8.28 14.64
N SER A 187 -29.70 8.64 15.88
CA SER A 187 -29.84 7.69 16.98
C SER A 187 -31.00 6.69 16.78
N LEU A 188 -32.00 6.99 15.93
CA LEU A 188 -33.08 6.07 15.58
C LEU A 188 -32.58 4.73 15.01
N ILE A 189 -31.41 4.71 14.36
CA ILE A 189 -30.83 3.46 13.84
C ILE A 189 -30.59 2.42 14.95
N PHE A 190 -30.43 2.83 16.22
CA PHE A 190 -30.18 1.93 17.34
C PHE A 190 -31.46 1.34 17.96
N THR A 191 -32.64 1.65 17.41
CA THR A 191 -33.93 1.08 17.85
C THR A 191 -33.90 -0.45 17.97
N PRO A 192 -33.30 -1.24 17.04
CA PRO A 192 -33.17 -2.69 17.21
C PRO A 192 -32.41 -3.13 18.47
N VAL A 193 -31.48 -2.31 18.97
CA VAL A 193 -30.73 -2.60 20.21
C VAL A 193 -31.63 -2.45 21.44
N VAL A 194 -32.49 -1.42 21.46
CA VAL A 194 -33.48 -1.21 22.53
C VAL A 194 -34.54 -2.31 22.49
N LEU A 195 -35.03 -2.66 21.30
CA LEU A 195 -35.98 -3.78 21.12
C LEU A 195 -35.39 -5.12 21.58
N TYR A 196 -34.08 -5.35 21.39
CA TYR A 196 -33.41 -6.51 21.99
C TYR A 196 -33.49 -6.51 23.52
N GLY A 197 -33.30 -5.33 24.15
CA GLY A 197 -33.51 -5.17 25.59
C GLY A 197 -34.92 -5.55 26.03
N VAL A 198 -35.94 -5.07 25.32
CA VAL A 198 -37.35 -5.41 25.56
C VAL A 198 -37.57 -6.91 25.42
N TYR A 199 -37.12 -7.49 24.31
CA TYR A 199 -37.21 -8.92 24.05
C TYR A 199 -36.59 -9.75 25.18
N LYS A 200 -35.38 -9.39 25.63
CA LYS A 200 -34.68 -10.09 26.71
C LYS A 200 -35.47 -10.06 28.03
N GLU A 201 -36.10 -8.94 28.34
CA GLU A 201 -36.91 -8.79 29.57
C GLU A 201 -38.22 -9.57 29.48
N VAL A 202 -38.97 -9.41 28.37
CA VAL A 202 -40.28 -10.03 28.14
C VAL A 202 -40.20 -11.55 28.04
N PHE A 203 -39.12 -12.08 27.45
CA PHE A 203 -38.90 -13.52 27.28
C PHE A 203 -37.91 -14.11 28.31
N SER A 204 -37.68 -13.41 29.43
CA SER A 204 -36.72 -13.83 30.46
C SER A 204 -37.04 -15.20 31.09
N THR A 205 -38.30 -15.61 31.11
CA THR A 205 -38.76 -16.93 31.60
C THR A 205 -38.82 -18.00 30.50
N GLY A 206 -38.42 -17.68 29.26
CA GLY A 206 -38.49 -18.58 28.11
C GLY A 206 -39.81 -18.54 27.33
N THR A 207 -40.88 -18.01 27.94
CA THR A 207 -42.18 -17.74 27.30
C THR A 207 -42.49 -16.24 27.35
N PHE A 208 -43.45 -15.79 26.54
CA PHE A 208 -43.91 -14.40 26.57
C PHE A 208 -44.60 -14.08 27.89
N ASP A 209 -44.16 -13.01 28.57
CA ASP A 209 -44.78 -12.51 29.81
C ASP A 209 -45.54 -11.20 29.53
N LEU A 210 -46.89 -11.28 29.56
CA LEU A 210 -47.77 -10.14 29.30
C LEU A 210 -47.59 -9.01 30.32
N LYS A 211 -47.34 -9.31 31.60
CA LYS A 211 -47.14 -8.26 32.63
C LYS A 211 -45.86 -7.49 32.37
N LYS A 212 -44.77 -8.21 32.04
CA LYS A 212 -43.49 -7.56 31.67
C LYS A 212 -43.63 -6.77 30.38
N PHE A 213 -44.32 -7.31 29.38
CA PHE A 213 -44.60 -6.61 28.13
C PHE A 213 -45.37 -5.31 28.38
N SER A 214 -46.49 -5.36 29.11
CA SER A 214 -47.27 -4.17 29.46
C SER A 214 -46.45 -3.15 30.23
N LYS A 215 -45.60 -3.58 31.17
CA LYS A 215 -44.66 -2.70 31.88
C LYS A 215 -43.70 -2.02 30.91
N GLN A 216 -43.11 -2.75 29.96
CA GLN A 216 -42.21 -2.15 28.98
C GLN A 216 -42.95 -1.21 28.01
N ALA A 217 -44.18 -1.55 27.62
CA ALA A 217 -45.01 -0.70 26.76
C ALA A 217 -45.36 0.64 27.44
N ILE A 218 -45.72 0.63 28.73
CA ILE A 218 -45.95 1.85 29.51
C ILE A 218 -44.67 2.69 29.58
N GLY A 219 -43.51 2.05 29.80
CA GLY A 219 -42.22 2.76 29.81
C GLY A 219 -41.86 3.40 28.47
N ALA A 220 -42.13 2.70 27.35
CA ALA A 220 -41.94 3.24 26.02
C ALA A 220 -42.89 4.41 25.72
N LEU A 221 -44.17 4.30 26.10
CA LEU A 221 -45.13 5.40 26.01
C LEU A 221 -44.72 6.61 26.86
N GLY A 222 -44.20 6.36 28.06
CA GLY A 222 -43.64 7.40 28.93
C GLY A 222 -42.46 8.12 28.30
N ALA A 223 -41.57 7.40 27.61
CA ALA A 223 -40.46 7.99 26.87
C ALA A 223 -40.92 8.81 25.66
N VAL A 224 -41.97 8.37 24.95
CA VAL A 224 -42.60 9.15 23.87
C VAL A 224 -43.24 10.43 24.42
N LEU A 225 -44.00 10.33 25.51
CA LEU A 225 -44.59 11.51 26.17
C LEU A 225 -43.50 12.47 26.65
N PHE A 226 -42.39 11.96 27.18
CA PHE A 226 -41.23 12.76 27.55
C PHE A 226 -40.63 13.51 26.36
N MET A 227 -40.51 12.86 25.19
CA MET A 227 -40.09 13.57 23.97
C MET A 227 -41.07 14.68 23.62
N ILE A 228 -42.38 14.40 23.61
CA ILE A 228 -43.41 15.39 23.31
C ILE A 228 -43.28 16.59 24.24
N ILE A 229 -43.17 16.37 25.56
CA ILE A 229 -43.02 17.43 26.57
C ILE A 229 -41.81 18.33 26.26
N LEU A 230 -40.66 17.75 25.92
CA LEU A 230 -39.45 18.50 25.55
C LEU A 230 -39.56 19.24 24.21
N THR A 231 -40.54 18.91 23.37
CA THR A 231 -40.77 19.61 22.09
C THR A 231 -41.80 20.72 22.19
N ILE A 232 -42.64 20.75 23.24
CA ILE A 232 -43.70 21.76 23.42
C ILE A 232 -43.17 23.20 23.29
N PRO A 233 -42.04 23.59 23.91
CA PRO A 233 -41.54 24.96 23.83
C PRO A 233 -41.16 25.43 22.42
N PHE A 234 -40.98 24.50 21.48
CA PHE A 234 -40.61 24.78 20.08
C PHE A 234 -41.80 24.66 19.10
N GLY A 235 -42.94 24.15 19.56
CA GLY A 235 -44.09 23.81 18.72
C GLY A 235 -43.96 22.41 18.09
N LEU A 236 -44.90 21.52 18.43
CA LEU A 236 -44.84 20.10 18.02
C LEU A 236 -44.82 19.92 16.49
N ASN A 237 -45.69 20.64 15.76
CA ASN A 237 -45.74 20.55 14.30
C ASN A 237 -44.44 21.03 13.65
N THR A 238 -43.87 22.12 14.17
CA THR A 238 -42.59 22.67 13.69
C THR A 238 -41.47 21.66 13.87
N VAL A 239 -41.39 21.02 15.04
CA VAL A 239 -40.38 19.98 15.31
C VAL A 239 -40.58 18.76 14.42
N ILE A 240 -41.82 18.30 14.21
CA ILE A 240 -42.09 17.17 13.30
C ILE A 240 -41.61 17.49 11.88
N ASN A 241 -41.94 18.67 11.36
CA ASN A 241 -41.47 19.11 10.05
C ASN A 241 -39.94 19.17 9.98
N GLN A 242 -39.29 19.69 11.02
CA GLN A 242 -37.83 19.72 11.13
C GLN A 242 -37.21 18.32 11.03
N TYR A 243 -37.80 17.30 11.67
CA TYR A 243 -37.31 15.92 11.53
C TYR A 243 -37.47 15.39 10.09
N ILE A 244 -38.60 15.68 9.45
CA ILE A 244 -38.86 15.25 8.06
C ILE A 244 -37.84 15.89 7.11
N GLU A 245 -37.62 17.19 7.24
CA GLU A 245 -36.66 17.96 6.45
C GLU A 245 -35.22 17.49 6.69
N THR A 246 -34.78 17.38 7.95
CA THR A 246 -33.43 16.89 8.28
C THR A 246 -33.19 15.47 7.74
N LEU A 247 -34.19 14.59 7.78
CA LEU A 247 -34.06 13.25 7.20
C LEU A 247 -34.02 13.27 5.67
N ALA A 248 -34.65 14.27 5.03
CA ALA A 248 -34.65 14.47 3.58
C ALA A 248 -33.34 15.11 3.05
N SER A 249 -32.61 15.83 3.90
CA SER A 249 -31.37 16.54 3.58
C SER A 249 -30.28 15.64 2.98
N TYR A 250 -29.41 16.27 2.20
CA TYR A 250 -28.26 15.64 1.53
C TYR A 250 -28.63 14.41 0.68
N PRO A 251 -29.40 14.59 -0.40
CA PRO A 251 -29.93 13.51 -1.23
C PRO A 251 -28.89 12.83 -2.14
N TYR A 252 -27.75 12.43 -1.58
CA TYR A 252 -26.60 11.85 -2.28
C TYR A 252 -26.36 10.39 -1.87
N ALA A 253 -25.67 9.64 -2.73
CA ALA A 253 -25.23 8.28 -2.44
C ALA A 253 -24.37 8.23 -1.17
N THR A 254 -23.42 9.15 -1.03
CA THR A 254 -22.67 9.39 0.20
C THR A 254 -22.13 10.81 0.18
N VAL A 255 -21.92 11.40 1.35
CA VAL A 255 -21.39 12.76 1.51
C VAL A 255 -20.08 12.64 2.25
N ASN A 256 -19.00 12.44 1.51
CA ASN A 256 -17.66 12.16 2.02
C ASN A 256 -17.54 10.93 2.94
N GLY A 257 -18.60 10.15 3.12
CA GLY A 257 -18.52 8.87 3.83
C GLY A 257 -17.69 7.86 3.04
N TYR A 258 -16.54 7.44 3.57
CA TYR A 258 -15.69 6.40 2.99
C TYR A 258 -16.32 5.01 3.18
N ASN A 259 -17.33 4.74 2.36
CA ASN A 259 -18.21 3.58 2.40
C ASN A 259 -18.36 2.95 1.00
N PHE A 260 -19.29 2.00 0.85
CA PHE A 260 -19.51 1.31 -0.42
C PHE A 260 -19.69 2.25 -1.62
N TRP A 261 -20.39 3.38 -1.46
CA TRP A 261 -20.62 4.33 -2.54
C TRP A 261 -19.34 5.06 -2.95
N ALA A 262 -18.57 5.55 -1.97
CA ALA A 262 -17.27 6.18 -2.24
C ALA A 262 -16.25 5.18 -2.80
N MET A 263 -16.33 3.89 -2.45
CA MET A 263 -15.53 2.81 -3.05
C MET A 263 -15.74 2.72 -4.56
N LEU A 264 -16.97 2.95 -5.04
CA LEU A 264 -17.32 2.95 -6.46
C LEU A 264 -17.01 4.29 -7.16
N GLY A 265 -16.49 5.29 -6.44
CA GLY A 265 -16.30 6.64 -6.97
C GLY A 265 -17.61 7.42 -7.11
N LEU A 266 -18.59 7.15 -6.24
CA LEU A 266 -19.91 7.79 -6.24
C LEU A 266 -20.06 8.79 -5.08
N ASN A 267 -18.95 9.41 -4.64
CA ASN A 267 -19.02 10.46 -3.63
C ASN A 267 -19.77 11.68 -4.20
N TRP A 268 -20.73 12.23 -3.47
CA TRP A 268 -21.63 13.30 -3.94
C TRP A 268 -22.48 12.96 -5.18
N ALA A 269 -22.52 11.70 -5.62
CA ALA A 269 -23.42 11.30 -6.70
C ALA A 269 -24.89 11.41 -6.24
N PRO A 270 -25.83 11.91 -7.07
CA PRO A 270 -27.25 11.96 -6.73
C PRO A 270 -27.79 10.57 -6.34
N GLN A 271 -28.55 10.47 -5.24
CA GLN A 271 -29.12 9.18 -4.80
C GLN A 271 -30.19 8.62 -5.76
N THR A 272 -30.67 9.44 -6.69
CA THR A 272 -31.64 9.11 -7.73
C THR A 272 -31.01 8.34 -8.90
N ASP A 273 -29.68 8.37 -9.01
CA ASP A 273 -28.94 7.63 -10.03
C ASP A 273 -29.00 6.11 -9.75
N TYR A 274 -28.66 5.33 -10.78
CA TYR A 274 -28.90 3.89 -10.83
C TYR A 274 -27.61 3.08 -10.68
N LEU A 275 -27.67 2.02 -9.85
CA LEU A 275 -26.71 0.93 -9.89
C LEU A 275 -27.43 -0.30 -10.44
N PHE A 276 -27.01 -0.75 -11.62
CA PHE A 276 -27.75 -1.75 -12.41
C PHE A 276 -29.17 -1.28 -12.74
N VAL A 277 -30.20 -1.86 -12.09
CA VAL A 277 -31.63 -1.60 -12.38
C VAL A 277 -32.35 -0.84 -11.26
N LEU A 278 -31.69 -0.54 -10.14
CA LEU A 278 -32.30 0.13 -9.00
C LEU A 278 -31.60 1.47 -8.70
N PRO A 279 -32.35 2.52 -8.34
CA PRO A 279 -31.77 3.76 -7.86
C PRO A 279 -31.09 3.57 -6.50
N TYR A 280 -30.03 4.31 -6.22
CA TYR A 280 -29.20 4.13 -5.02
C TYR A 280 -30.01 4.22 -3.73
N TYR A 281 -31.00 5.11 -3.63
CA TYR A 281 -31.83 5.19 -2.42
C TYR A 281 -32.61 3.90 -2.12
N LYS A 282 -33.11 3.18 -3.15
CA LYS A 282 -33.79 1.88 -2.95
C LYS A 282 -32.81 0.80 -2.48
N LEU A 283 -31.59 0.81 -3.02
CA LEU A 283 -30.50 -0.07 -2.56
C LEU A 283 -30.09 0.26 -1.12
N GLY A 284 -30.06 1.54 -0.76
CA GLY A 284 -29.86 2.01 0.61
C GLY A 284 -30.95 1.48 1.54
N THR A 285 -32.23 1.59 1.18
CA THR A 285 -33.35 1.03 1.96
C THR A 285 -33.25 -0.49 2.11
N LEU A 286 -32.92 -1.22 1.05
CA LEU A 286 -32.69 -2.66 1.12
C LEU A 286 -31.55 -3.00 2.10
N SER A 287 -30.48 -2.21 2.08
CA SER A 287 -29.33 -2.36 2.97
C SER A 287 -29.68 -2.10 4.44
N ILE A 288 -30.58 -1.16 4.71
CA ILE A 288 -31.16 -0.94 6.05
C ILE A 288 -31.87 -2.21 6.53
N ILE A 289 -32.77 -2.77 5.72
CA ILE A 289 -33.53 -3.98 6.05
C ILE A 289 -32.59 -5.16 6.30
N MET A 290 -31.59 -5.37 5.43
CA MET A 290 -30.59 -6.42 5.60
C MET A 290 -29.78 -6.24 6.89
N THR A 291 -29.37 -5.01 7.21
CA THR A 291 -28.60 -4.72 8.43
C THR A 291 -29.43 -5.01 9.68
N VAL A 292 -30.71 -4.60 9.70
CA VAL A 292 -31.64 -4.92 10.79
C VAL A 292 -31.83 -6.44 10.91
N GLY A 293 -31.97 -7.15 9.80
CA GLY A 293 -32.06 -8.61 9.77
C GLY A 293 -30.82 -9.31 10.35
N ILE A 294 -29.61 -8.84 10.01
CA ILE A 294 -28.35 -9.33 10.58
C ILE A 294 -28.29 -9.09 12.09
N VAL A 295 -28.70 -7.90 12.54
CA VAL A 295 -28.74 -7.55 13.97
C VAL A 295 -29.76 -8.41 14.72
N ALA A 296 -30.95 -8.62 14.17
CA ALA A 296 -31.96 -9.51 14.75
C ALA A 296 -31.46 -10.96 14.83
N TYR A 297 -30.78 -11.44 13.78
CA TYR A 297 -30.17 -12.76 13.77
C TYR A 297 -29.12 -12.93 14.88
N PHE A 298 -28.23 -11.94 15.08
CA PHE A 298 -27.26 -11.97 16.17
C PHE A 298 -27.90 -11.80 17.54
N ALA A 299 -28.94 -10.98 17.67
CA ALA A 299 -29.72 -10.82 18.89
C ALA A 299 -30.32 -12.16 19.34
N TRP A 300 -30.87 -12.93 18.38
CA TRP A 300 -31.41 -14.26 18.65
C TRP A 300 -30.33 -15.28 19.04
N LYS A 301 -29.24 -15.37 18.26
CA LYS A 301 -28.15 -16.34 18.51
C LYS A 301 -27.32 -16.02 19.76
N GLY A 302 -27.19 -14.74 20.10
CA GLY A 302 -26.36 -14.25 21.20
C GLY A 302 -27.10 -13.98 22.51
N LYS A 303 -28.40 -14.30 22.61
CA LYS A 303 -29.32 -13.87 23.68
C LYS A 303 -28.85 -14.04 25.14
N HIS A 304 -27.92 -14.96 25.40
CA HIS A 304 -27.37 -15.20 26.75
C HIS A 304 -26.11 -14.38 27.08
N ASP A 305 -25.60 -13.61 26.13
CA ASP A 305 -24.37 -12.86 26.28
C ASP A 305 -24.60 -11.45 26.82
N LYS A 306 -23.95 -11.14 27.95
CA LYS A 306 -24.00 -9.84 28.60
C LYS A 306 -23.44 -8.72 27.70
N ALA A 307 -22.45 -9.01 26.87
CA ALA A 307 -21.78 -8.01 26.02
C ALA A 307 -22.56 -7.66 24.74
N LEU A 308 -23.61 -8.42 24.42
CA LEU A 308 -24.28 -8.37 23.12
C LEU A 308 -24.78 -6.97 22.71
N PRO A 309 -25.34 -6.13 23.60
CA PRO A 309 -25.81 -4.79 23.21
C PRO A 309 -24.76 -3.93 22.50
N PHE A 310 -23.51 -3.95 22.98
CA PHE A 310 -22.41 -3.20 22.33
C PHE A 310 -22.08 -3.75 20.94
N PHE A 311 -22.12 -5.07 20.76
CA PHE A 311 -21.89 -5.68 19.46
C PHE A 311 -23.03 -5.38 18.48
N LEU A 312 -24.28 -5.43 18.92
CA LEU A 312 -25.44 -5.06 18.09
C LEU A 312 -25.38 -3.59 17.68
N ALA A 313 -25.00 -2.70 18.60
CA ALA A 313 -24.79 -1.28 18.33
C ALA A 313 -23.67 -1.06 17.30
N ALA A 314 -22.53 -1.75 17.42
CA ALA A 314 -21.45 -1.70 16.43
C ALA A 314 -21.89 -2.22 15.05
N CYS A 315 -22.68 -3.30 15.03
CA CYS A 315 -23.18 -3.91 13.79
C CYS A 315 -24.16 -3.00 13.04
N ILE A 316 -25.12 -2.41 13.74
CA ILE A 316 -26.14 -1.56 13.12
C ILE A 316 -25.52 -0.29 12.56
N VAL A 317 -24.70 0.43 13.35
CA VAL A 317 -24.07 1.68 12.88
C VAL A 317 -23.12 1.44 11.71
N SER A 318 -22.38 0.33 11.72
CA SER A 318 -21.44 0.02 10.64
C SER A 318 -22.15 -0.42 9.36
N GLY A 319 -23.21 -1.23 9.46
CA GLY A 319 -23.97 -1.64 8.28
C GLY A 319 -24.68 -0.46 7.62
N MET A 320 -25.27 0.42 8.45
CA MET A 320 -25.85 1.68 7.98
C MET A 320 -24.81 2.56 7.30
N PHE A 321 -23.68 2.82 7.96
CA PHE A 321 -22.61 3.65 7.39
C PHE A 321 -22.05 3.08 6.08
N CYS A 322 -21.84 1.76 6.01
CA CYS A 322 -21.21 1.12 4.86
C CYS A 322 -22.10 1.10 3.62
N PHE A 323 -23.42 0.96 3.75
CA PHE A 323 -24.29 0.64 2.60
C PHE A 323 -25.55 1.49 2.46
N SER A 324 -25.97 2.23 3.49
CA SER A 324 -27.07 3.20 3.33
C SER A 324 -26.61 4.41 2.52
N VAL A 325 -27.57 5.14 1.95
CA VAL A 325 -27.33 6.45 1.31
C VAL A 325 -27.31 7.57 2.35
N ARG A 326 -26.90 8.78 1.96
CA ARG A 326 -26.87 10.01 2.78
C ARG A 326 -25.96 9.93 4.02
N MET A 327 -24.87 9.16 3.92
CA MET A 327 -23.92 8.98 5.02
C MET A 327 -22.80 10.02 4.97
N HIS A 328 -22.49 10.63 6.12
CA HIS A 328 -21.34 11.53 6.29
C HIS A 328 -20.11 10.83 6.89
N GLU A 329 -18.92 11.34 6.62
CA GLU A 329 -17.61 10.83 7.10
C GLU A 329 -17.55 10.50 8.59
N ARG A 330 -18.27 11.31 9.38
CA ARG A 330 -18.35 11.26 10.84
C ARG A 330 -19.34 10.22 11.39
N TYR A 331 -20.29 9.73 10.58
CA TYR A 331 -21.40 8.88 11.08
C TYR A 331 -20.96 7.52 11.59
N TRP A 332 -19.74 7.08 11.29
CA TRP A 332 -19.19 5.83 11.80
C TRP A 332 -18.63 5.93 13.23
N TYR A 333 -18.51 7.14 13.79
CA TYR A 333 -17.91 7.41 15.10
C TYR A 333 -18.36 6.48 16.25
N PRO A 334 -19.67 6.15 16.44
CA PRO A 334 -20.12 5.30 17.54
C PRO A 334 -19.53 3.88 17.55
N VAL A 335 -19.05 3.38 16.40
CA VAL A 335 -18.47 2.04 16.30
C VAL A 335 -17.25 1.87 17.22
N LEU A 336 -16.47 2.94 17.40
CA LEU A 336 -15.20 2.91 18.11
C LEU A 336 -15.41 2.52 19.57
N ILE A 337 -16.29 3.24 20.27
CA ILE A 337 -16.59 2.95 21.66
C ILE A 337 -17.31 1.60 21.82
N CYS A 338 -18.20 1.25 20.89
CA CYS A 338 -18.93 -0.02 20.94
C CYS A 338 -17.98 -1.22 20.82
N LEU A 339 -16.99 -1.18 19.93
CA LEU A 339 -15.99 -2.24 19.78
C LEU A 339 -15.07 -2.35 21.02
N LEU A 340 -14.66 -1.22 21.59
CA LEU A 340 -13.81 -1.21 22.79
C LEU A 340 -14.55 -1.78 24.01
N LEU A 341 -15.80 -1.38 24.22
CA LEU A 341 -16.64 -1.92 25.30
C LEU A 341 -16.97 -3.40 25.08
N PHE A 342 -17.20 -3.81 23.84
CA PHE A 342 -17.37 -5.23 23.52
C PHE A 342 -16.12 -6.04 23.84
N TYR A 343 -14.93 -5.52 23.50
CA TYR A 343 -13.65 -6.13 23.88
C TYR A 343 -13.50 -6.25 25.41
N ILE A 344 -13.89 -5.22 26.18
CA ILE A 344 -13.79 -5.23 27.64
C ILE A 344 -14.55 -6.42 28.26
N TYR A 345 -15.69 -6.83 27.72
CA TYR A 345 -16.39 -8.02 28.21
C TYR A 345 -15.89 -9.34 27.61
N LYS A 346 -15.35 -9.31 26.39
CA LYS A 346 -14.93 -10.53 25.67
C LYS A 346 -13.49 -10.95 25.90
N HIS A 347 -12.62 -10.01 26.26
CA HIS A 347 -11.18 -10.19 26.43
C HIS A 347 -10.49 -10.85 25.22
N GLU A 348 -11.03 -10.63 24.03
CA GLU A 348 -10.51 -11.22 22.81
C GLU A 348 -9.83 -10.15 21.94
N ILE A 349 -8.50 -10.27 21.80
CA ILE A 349 -7.64 -9.29 21.14
C ILE A 349 -8.08 -8.90 19.73
N ARG A 350 -8.78 -9.79 19.02
CA ARG A 350 -9.31 -9.52 17.67
C ARG A 350 -10.30 -8.36 17.63
N TRP A 351 -11.07 -8.14 18.69
CA TRP A 351 -11.98 -7.00 18.81
C TRP A 351 -11.23 -5.70 19.09
N LEU A 352 -10.14 -5.77 19.86
CA LEU A 352 -9.25 -4.61 20.04
C LEU A 352 -8.49 -4.27 18.75
N GLN A 353 -8.12 -5.27 17.95
CA GLN A 353 -7.56 -5.06 16.61
C GLN A 353 -8.57 -4.39 15.67
N LEU A 354 -9.83 -4.83 15.68
CA LEU A 354 -10.90 -4.16 14.93
C LEU A 354 -11.12 -2.72 15.39
N TYR A 355 -11.08 -2.46 16.70
CA TYR A 355 -11.09 -1.09 17.24
C TYR A 355 -9.95 -0.24 16.69
N GLY A 356 -8.72 -0.77 16.68
CA GLY A 356 -7.55 -0.07 16.14
C GLY A 356 -7.69 0.25 14.64
N VAL A 357 -8.11 -0.74 13.84
CA VAL A 357 -8.34 -0.55 12.39
C VAL A 357 -9.45 0.45 12.12
N ALA A 358 -10.60 0.32 12.79
CA ALA A 358 -11.71 1.26 12.66
C ALA A 358 -11.31 2.69 13.09
N SER A 359 -10.48 2.82 14.14
CA SER A 359 -9.97 4.12 14.59
C SER A 359 -9.11 4.79 13.51
N ILE A 360 -8.19 4.05 12.89
CA ILE A 360 -7.34 4.59 11.82
C ILE A 360 -8.18 4.99 10.61
N LEU A 361 -9.09 4.13 10.16
CA LEU A 361 -9.95 4.40 9.00
C LEU A 361 -10.89 5.58 9.24
N HIS A 362 -11.50 5.66 10.43
CA HIS A 362 -12.34 6.79 10.80
C HIS A 362 -11.55 8.10 10.90
N PHE A 363 -10.38 8.07 11.55
CA PHE A 363 -9.48 9.22 11.63
C PHE A 363 -9.11 9.73 10.24
N LEU A 364 -8.68 8.84 9.33
CA LEU A 364 -8.31 9.23 7.98
C LEU A 364 -9.49 9.83 7.21
N ASN A 365 -10.67 9.22 7.31
CA ASN A 365 -11.88 9.74 6.67
C ASN A 365 -12.18 11.18 7.12
N VAL A 366 -12.20 11.42 8.43
CA VAL A 366 -12.45 12.76 9.00
C VAL A 366 -11.29 13.73 8.68
N TYR A 367 -10.04 13.27 8.78
CA TYR A 367 -8.85 14.09 8.51
C TYR A 367 -8.81 14.65 7.09
N PHE A 368 -9.06 13.79 6.09
CA PHE A 368 -9.03 14.21 4.69
C PHE A 368 -10.14 15.21 4.38
N VAL A 369 -11.33 15.05 4.97
CA VAL A 369 -12.42 16.01 4.79
C VAL A 369 -12.15 17.32 5.53
N LEU A 370 -11.51 17.28 6.70
CA LEU A 370 -11.26 18.52 7.46
C LEU A 370 -10.18 19.40 6.84
N TRP A 371 -9.12 18.81 6.27
CA TRP A 371 -7.93 19.57 5.84
C TRP A 371 -7.58 19.47 4.35
N GLN A 372 -8.15 18.53 3.61
CA GLN A 372 -7.86 18.38 2.17
C GLN A 372 -9.10 18.62 1.29
N TYR A 373 -10.20 19.09 1.87
CA TYR A 373 -11.45 19.34 1.14
C TYR A 373 -11.39 20.70 0.44
N GLY A 374 -11.61 20.72 -0.89
CA GLY A 374 -11.59 21.93 -1.70
C GLY A 374 -11.28 21.76 -3.20
N ALA A 375 -10.77 20.59 -3.63
CA ALA A 375 -10.57 20.29 -5.05
C ALA A 375 -11.54 19.20 -5.51
N GLU A 376 -12.38 19.47 -6.52
CA GLU A 376 -13.26 18.47 -7.16
C GLU A 376 -12.51 17.18 -7.55
N GLN A 377 -11.21 17.28 -7.84
CA GLN A 377 -10.31 16.16 -8.17
C GLN A 377 -10.09 15.16 -7.01
N ILE A 378 -10.23 15.56 -5.74
CA ILE A 378 -9.95 14.68 -4.58
C ILE A 378 -11.12 13.74 -4.31
N THR A 379 -12.35 14.17 -4.59
CA THR A 379 -13.61 13.50 -4.17
C THR A 379 -13.76 12.08 -4.72
N ASN A 380 -13.06 11.73 -5.81
CA ASN A 380 -13.09 10.42 -6.46
C ASN A 380 -11.70 9.79 -6.69
N SER A 381 -10.69 10.22 -5.93
CA SER A 381 -9.33 9.68 -6.03
C SER A 381 -9.24 8.20 -5.66
N GLY A 382 -8.23 7.50 -6.21
CA GLY A 382 -7.97 6.09 -5.88
C GLY A 382 -7.78 5.86 -4.36
N LYS A 383 -7.22 6.85 -3.65
CA LYS A 383 -7.04 6.87 -2.19
C LYS A 383 -8.37 6.67 -1.44
N ILE A 384 -9.39 7.47 -1.78
CA ILE A 384 -10.73 7.38 -1.17
C ILE A 384 -11.36 6.02 -1.44
N ARG A 385 -11.23 5.50 -2.67
CA ARG A 385 -11.83 4.21 -3.04
C ARG A 385 -11.29 3.04 -2.21
N MET A 386 -10.00 3.02 -1.89
CA MET A 386 -9.46 1.97 -1.01
C MET A 386 -9.81 2.18 0.46
N LEU A 387 -9.71 3.40 1.00
CA LEU A 387 -10.10 3.61 2.39
C LEU A 387 -11.55 3.18 2.61
N SER A 388 -12.40 3.45 1.62
CA SER A 388 -13.76 2.96 1.54
C SER A 388 -13.85 1.42 1.47
N PHE A 389 -13.07 0.78 0.60
CA PHE A 389 -12.98 -0.69 0.54
C PHE A 389 -12.54 -1.30 1.88
N LEU A 390 -11.54 -0.72 2.55
CA LEU A 390 -11.04 -1.19 3.84
C LEU A 390 -12.08 -1.01 4.95
N THR A 391 -12.87 0.06 4.93
CA THR A 391 -14.01 0.24 5.84
C THR A 391 -15.05 -0.85 5.65
N VAL A 392 -15.45 -1.12 4.40
CA VAL A 392 -16.41 -2.18 4.05
C VAL A 392 -15.86 -3.57 4.43
N LEU A 393 -14.57 -3.83 4.16
CA LEU A 393 -13.90 -5.07 4.55
C LEU A 393 -13.86 -5.23 6.08
N THR A 394 -13.60 -4.15 6.81
CA THR A 394 -13.60 -4.14 8.29
C THR A 394 -14.96 -4.53 8.84
N TYR A 395 -16.05 -4.02 8.25
CA TYR A 395 -17.41 -4.42 8.58
C TYR A 395 -17.65 -5.93 8.35
N PHE A 396 -17.25 -6.46 7.19
CA PHE A 396 -17.40 -7.90 6.93
C PHE A 396 -16.56 -8.78 7.86
N ILE A 397 -15.34 -8.36 8.22
CA ILE A 397 -14.52 -9.06 9.21
C ILE A 397 -15.20 -9.07 10.58
N MET A 398 -15.80 -7.94 10.98
CA MET A 398 -16.57 -7.82 12.22
C MET A 398 -17.76 -8.79 12.24
N LEU A 399 -18.56 -8.83 11.16
CA LEU A 399 -19.66 -9.78 11.02
C LEU A 399 -19.18 -11.23 11.06
N PHE A 400 -18.07 -11.53 10.39
CA PHE A 400 -17.48 -12.87 10.37
C PHE A 400 -17.03 -13.31 11.77
N PHE A 401 -16.44 -12.41 12.56
CA PHE A 401 -16.07 -12.69 13.95
C PHE A 401 -17.32 -12.89 14.82
N GLY A 402 -18.35 -12.07 14.65
CA GLY A 402 -19.65 -12.25 15.31
C GLY A 402 -20.26 -13.61 15.01
N TYR A 403 -20.28 -14.02 13.73
CA TYR A 403 -20.77 -15.32 13.29
C TYR A 403 -20.00 -16.47 13.94
N ARG A 404 -18.66 -16.39 14.01
CA ARG A 404 -17.86 -17.41 14.69
C ARG A 404 -18.11 -17.47 16.20
N ASN A 405 -18.39 -16.32 16.81
CA ASN A 405 -18.65 -16.20 18.24
C ASN A 405 -20.00 -16.81 18.61
N TYR A 406 -21.07 -16.34 17.95
CA TYR A 406 -22.44 -16.64 18.36
C TYR A 406 -23.08 -17.82 17.64
N VAL A 407 -22.66 -18.14 16.40
CA VAL A 407 -23.30 -19.19 15.61
C VAL A 407 -22.54 -20.49 15.70
N LYS A 408 -21.22 -20.46 15.50
CA LYS A 408 -20.42 -21.69 15.47
C LYS A 408 -19.94 -22.17 16.85
N GLY A 409 -20.08 -21.38 17.92
CA GLY A 409 -19.59 -21.73 19.27
C GLY A 409 -18.07 -21.96 19.39
N LYS A 410 -17.31 -21.83 18.29
CA LYS A 410 -15.91 -22.23 18.18
C LYS A 410 -14.93 -21.30 18.91
N ILE A 411 -15.37 -20.16 19.45
CA ILE A 411 -14.46 -19.25 20.18
C ILE A 411 -14.30 -19.69 21.64
N LYS A 412 -15.36 -20.19 22.30
CA LYS A 412 -15.30 -20.64 23.70
C LYS A 412 -14.45 -21.91 23.87
N GLN A 413 -14.67 -22.93 23.03
CA GLN A 413 -13.81 -24.13 22.94
C GLN A 413 -12.34 -23.82 22.59
N ARG A 414 -12.09 -22.68 21.92
CA ARG A 414 -10.76 -22.29 21.48
C ARG A 414 -9.95 -21.58 22.56
N ILE A 415 -10.59 -20.91 23.54
CA ILE A 415 -9.87 -20.38 24.71
C ILE A 415 -9.31 -21.53 25.54
N GLU A 416 -10.05 -22.64 25.65
CA GLU A 416 -9.59 -23.87 26.30
C GLU A 416 -8.53 -24.63 25.47
N ALA A 417 -8.55 -24.53 24.14
CA ALA A 417 -7.52 -25.12 23.28
C ALA A 417 -6.25 -24.26 23.13
N ASP A 418 -6.37 -22.92 23.00
CA ASP A 418 -5.23 -21.97 23.01
C ASP A 418 -4.58 -21.88 24.42
N ARG A 419 -5.19 -22.48 25.46
CA ARG A 419 -4.56 -22.75 26.76
C ARG A 419 -3.50 -23.83 26.72
N ARG A 420 -3.27 -24.54 25.60
CA ARG A 420 -2.12 -25.44 25.39
C ARG A 420 -1.26 -24.91 24.25
N VAL A 421 -0.40 -23.93 24.52
CA VAL A 421 0.62 -23.49 23.55
C VAL A 421 1.80 -24.45 23.63
N MET A 422 1.92 -25.33 22.64
CA MET A 422 3.11 -26.15 22.46
C MET A 422 4.28 -25.23 22.05
N ILE A 423 5.40 -25.30 22.77
CA ILE A 423 6.62 -24.55 22.44
C ILE A 423 7.09 -25.00 21.06
N SER A 424 7.24 -24.06 20.13
CA SER A 424 7.69 -24.45 18.79
C SER A 424 9.19 -24.75 18.79
N THR A 425 9.54 -25.90 18.22
CA THR A 425 10.91 -26.30 17.91
C THR A 425 11.33 -25.73 16.55
N THR A 426 12.63 -25.67 16.32
CA THR A 426 13.24 -25.34 15.04
C THR A 426 12.81 -26.37 14.01
N GLU A 427 12.33 -25.89 12.87
CA GLU A 427 11.99 -26.77 11.77
C GLU A 427 13.27 -27.40 11.19
N GLU A 428 13.28 -28.74 11.11
CA GLU A 428 14.40 -29.48 10.51
C GLU A 428 14.68 -29.06 9.06
N LYS A 429 15.98 -29.02 8.72
CA LYS A 429 16.43 -28.83 7.34
C LYS A 429 16.33 -30.14 6.58
N VAL A 430 15.74 -30.09 5.40
CA VAL A 430 15.79 -31.23 4.46
C VAL A 430 17.23 -31.35 3.95
N PRO A 431 17.89 -32.52 4.00
CA PRO A 431 19.24 -32.68 3.48
C PRO A 431 19.26 -32.64 1.95
N TRP A 432 20.36 -32.17 1.38
CA TRP A 432 20.57 -32.17 -0.07
C TRP A 432 20.78 -33.59 -0.60
N LYS A 433 20.26 -33.87 -1.82
CA LYS A 433 20.59 -35.09 -2.58
C LYS A 433 21.41 -34.71 -3.82
N LYS A 434 22.38 -35.56 -4.22
CA LYS A 434 23.17 -35.32 -5.45
C LYS A 434 22.30 -35.09 -6.70
N LYS A 435 21.24 -35.89 -6.89
CA LYS A 435 20.29 -35.75 -8.01
C LYS A 435 19.59 -34.38 -8.05
N GLU A 436 19.37 -33.79 -6.88
CA GLU A 436 18.74 -32.47 -6.75
C GLU A 436 19.64 -31.36 -7.29
N PHE A 437 20.94 -31.43 -6.96
CA PHE A 437 21.92 -30.47 -7.43
C PHE A 437 22.08 -30.55 -8.96
N VAL A 438 22.14 -31.77 -9.51
CA VAL A 438 22.22 -31.98 -10.96
C VAL A 438 21.00 -31.42 -11.67
N PHE A 439 19.79 -31.63 -11.13
CA PHE A 439 18.56 -31.12 -11.74
C PHE A 439 18.49 -29.58 -11.70
N LEU A 440 18.85 -28.97 -10.56
CA LEU A 440 18.90 -27.51 -10.46
C LEU A 440 19.96 -26.91 -11.39
N ALA A 441 21.14 -27.53 -11.47
CA ALA A 441 22.19 -27.11 -12.39
C ALA A 441 21.73 -27.23 -13.85
N PHE A 442 21.00 -28.29 -14.21
CA PHE A 442 20.43 -28.46 -15.55
C PHE A 442 19.45 -27.33 -15.91
N ILE A 443 18.52 -26.97 -15.01
CA ILE A 443 17.62 -25.82 -15.22
C ILE A 443 18.42 -24.54 -15.42
N ILE A 444 19.39 -24.28 -14.54
CA ILE A 444 20.21 -23.06 -14.59
C ILE A 444 20.98 -23.00 -15.90
N ILE A 445 21.62 -24.09 -16.34
CA ILE A 445 22.40 -24.13 -17.58
C ILE A 445 21.50 -23.86 -18.79
N ILE A 446 20.36 -24.54 -18.90
CA ILE A 446 19.42 -24.33 -20.01
C ILE A 446 18.89 -22.89 -20.02
N TYR A 447 18.42 -22.40 -18.87
CA TYR A 447 17.92 -21.04 -18.78
C TYR A 447 19.03 -20.01 -19.09
N SER A 448 20.26 -20.25 -18.66
CA SER A 448 21.41 -19.37 -18.97
C SER A 448 21.65 -19.29 -20.47
N PHE A 449 21.58 -20.41 -21.20
CA PHE A 449 21.68 -20.37 -22.67
C PHE A 449 20.58 -19.49 -23.28
N VAL A 450 19.33 -19.65 -22.85
CA VAL A 450 18.20 -18.85 -23.35
C VAL A 450 18.33 -17.37 -22.95
N ALA A 451 18.79 -17.09 -21.74
CA ALA A 451 18.95 -15.73 -21.21
C ALA A 451 20.08 -14.96 -21.91
N PHE A 452 21.22 -15.60 -22.18
CA PHE A 452 22.35 -14.99 -22.90
C PHE A 452 22.20 -14.99 -24.42
N TYR A 453 21.30 -15.80 -24.97
CA TYR A 453 21.07 -15.85 -26.41
C TYR A 453 20.56 -14.50 -26.95
N ARG A 454 21.30 -13.91 -27.90
CA ARG A 454 21.02 -12.56 -28.46
C ARG A 454 20.86 -11.49 -27.38
N LEU A 455 21.74 -11.48 -26.38
CA LEU A 455 21.68 -10.47 -25.32
C LEU A 455 22.07 -9.07 -25.83
N GLY A 456 23.01 -9.00 -26.77
CA GLY A 456 23.49 -7.76 -27.38
C GLY A 456 24.82 -7.98 -28.09
N ASP A 457 25.22 -7.03 -28.92
CA ASP A 457 26.52 -7.04 -29.58
C ASP A 457 27.64 -6.84 -28.56
N LYS A 458 28.78 -7.49 -28.83
CA LYS A 458 29.97 -7.48 -27.94
C LYS A 458 30.99 -6.41 -28.31
N LYS A 459 30.67 -5.60 -29.31
CA LYS A 459 31.49 -4.50 -29.81
C LYS A 459 30.55 -3.35 -30.16
N ALA A 460 31.01 -2.15 -29.91
CA ALA A 460 30.41 -0.88 -30.30
C ALA A 460 31.57 0.13 -30.40
N PRO A 461 31.39 1.28 -31.06
CA PRO A 461 32.43 2.32 -31.10
C PRO A 461 32.90 2.70 -29.69
N GLU A 462 34.22 2.78 -29.51
CA GLU A 462 34.91 3.11 -28.26
C GLU A 462 35.77 4.37 -28.39
N HIS A 463 36.12 4.79 -29.61
CA HIS A 463 36.78 6.08 -29.85
C HIS A 463 35.71 7.16 -30.03
N PHE A 464 35.85 8.29 -29.34
CA PHE A 464 34.88 9.38 -29.39
C PHE A 464 35.54 10.68 -29.79
N TYR A 465 35.03 11.31 -30.84
CA TYR A 465 35.29 12.71 -31.13
C TYR A 465 34.56 13.58 -30.11
N THR A 466 35.33 14.35 -29.34
CA THR A 466 34.80 15.28 -28.34
C THR A 466 35.23 16.71 -28.63
N THR A 467 34.30 17.65 -28.53
CA THR A 467 34.58 19.09 -28.65
C THR A 467 33.82 19.87 -27.59
N ASN A 468 34.48 20.91 -27.08
CA ASN A 468 33.91 21.90 -26.17
C ASN A 468 33.66 23.26 -26.84
N VAL A 469 33.81 23.33 -28.17
CA VAL A 469 33.70 24.55 -28.96
C VAL A 469 32.39 24.50 -29.75
N GLU A 470 31.59 25.55 -29.62
CA GLU A 470 30.36 25.75 -30.40
C GLU A 470 30.69 25.91 -31.89
N ASN A 471 29.92 25.27 -32.76
CA ASN A 471 30.13 25.26 -34.21
C ASN A 471 31.51 24.74 -34.63
N ALA A 472 32.05 23.74 -33.91
CA ALA A 472 33.31 23.10 -34.30
C ALA A 472 33.14 22.38 -35.65
N VAL A 473 34.06 22.62 -36.57
CA VAL A 473 33.99 22.12 -37.95
C VAL A 473 35.02 21.02 -38.20
N VAL A 474 34.54 19.91 -38.77
CA VAL A 474 35.35 18.85 -39.35
C VAL A 474 35.06 18.78 -40.85
N LEU A 475 36.09 18.80 -41.70
CA LEU A 475 35.97 18.72 -43.15
C LEU A 475 36.63 17.45 -43.67
N VAL A 476 35.91 16.72 -44.53
CA VAL A 476 36.36 15.46 -45.14
C VAL A 476 36.17 15.44 -46.65
N ASP A 477 37.03 14.70 -47.37
CA ASP A 477 36.91 14.38 -48.80
C ASP A 477 36.45 12.94 -48.98
N LEU A 478 35.33 12.73 -49.68
CA LEU A 478 34.80 11.41 -50.04
C LEU A 478 35.58 10.74 -51.19
N GLY A 479 36.59 11.42 -51.74
CA GLY A 479 37.49 10.95 -52.78
C GLY A 479 36.99 11.22 -54.20
N LYS A 480 35.68 11.14 -54.41
CA LYS A 480 34.99 11.48 -55.67
C LYS A 480 33.60 12.03 -55.38
N GLU A 481 33.04 12.74 -56.36
CA GLU A 481 31.62 13.15 -56.33
C GLU A 481 30.74 11.92 -56.15
N THR A 482 29.96 11.91 -55.07
CA THR A 482 29.14 10.77 -54.68
C THR A 482 27.77 11.25 -54.21
N LYS A 483 26.73 10.56 -54.64
CA LYS A 483 25.38 10.76 -54.08
C LYS A 483 25.27 10.00 -52.77
N ILE A 484 25.14 10.74 -51.67
CA ILE A 484 25.03 10.23 -50.30
C ILE A 484 23.57 9.86 -50.05
N LYS A 485 23.32 8.56 -49.82
CA LYS A 485 22.00 8.03 -49.50
C LYS A 485 21.61 8.36 -48.06
N SER A 486 22.45 7.94 -47.12
CA SER A 486 22.21 8.10 -45.69
C SER A 486 23.50 8.25 -44.89
N ILE A 487 23.34 8.82 -43.70
CA ILE A 487 24.39 9.03 -42.69
C ILE A 487 23.98 8.20 -41.47
N PHE A 488 24.77 7.18 -41.16
CA PHE A 488 24.68 6.50 -39.87
C PHE A 488 25.56 7.23 -38.86
N TYR A 489 25.07 7.31 -37.63
CA TYR A 489 25.82 7.92 -36.53
C TYR A 489 25.67 7.11 -35.25
N TYR A 490 26.72 7.16 -34.43
CA TYR A 490 26.74 6.59 -33.09
C TYR A 490 27.10 7.70 -32.09
N LEU A 491 26.16 8.03 -31.20
CA LEU A 491 26.35 9.08 -30.21
C LEU A 491 26.99 8.51 -28.93
N GLY A 492 27.88 9.29 -28.31
CA GLY A 492 28.50 8.98 -27.02
C GLY A 492 27.59 9.32 -25.83
N ASN A 493 28.18 9.85 -24.75
CA ASN A 493 27.53 10.04 -23.45
C ASN A 493 26.67 11.31 -23.32
N TYR A 494 26.36 12.00 -24.42
CA TYR A 494 25.59 13.25 -24.41
C TYR A 494 24.42 13.15 -25.38
N GLU A 495 23.20 13.05 -24.85
CA GLU A 495 21.94 13.07 -25.61
C GLU A 495 21.60 14.44 -26.18
N ASN A 496 20.72 14.46 -27.18
CA ASN A 496 20.18 15.65 -27.83
C ASN A 496 21.28 16.58 -28.34
N ARG A 497 22.11 16.07 -29.26
CA ARG A 497 23.20 16.83 -29.86
C ARG A 497 22.91 17.21 -31.30
N GLU A 498 23.07 18.48 -31.60
CA GLU A 498 22.79 19.07 -32.89
C GLU A 498 24.05 19.08 -33.76
N VAL A 499 23.95 18.40 -34.90
CA VAL A 499 25.03 18.31 -35.89
C VAL A 499 24.46 18.63 -37.27
N SER A 500 25.07 19.62 -37.91
CA SER A 500 24.76 20.02 -39.28
C SER A 500 25.79 19.46 -40.25
N PHE A 501 25.31 19.05 -41.42
CA PHE A 501 26.12 18.52 -42.51
C PHE A 501 25.94 19.42 -43.73
N GLU A 502 27.03 19.92 -44.28
CA GLU A 502 27.05 20.67 -45.53
C GLU A 502 27.96 19.99 -46.55
N ALA A 503 27.67 20.08 -47.84
CA ALA A 503 28.52 19.50 -48.88
C ALA A 503 28.79 20.46 -50.05
N SER A 504 29.91 20.21 -50.73
CA SER A 504 30.32 20.92 -51.94
C SER A 504 31.05 19.96 -52.90
N ASP A 505 30.97 20.22 -54.19
CA ASP A 505 31.72 19.48 -55.23
C ASP A 505 33.17 20.01 -55.38
N SER A 506 33.44 21.22 -54.88
CA SER A 506 34.75 21.88 -54.92
C SER A 506 35.18 22.36 -53.53
N MET A 507 36.47 22.22 -53.22
CA MET A 507 37.02 22.62 -51.91
C MET A 507 36.89 24.13 -51.65
N ASP A 508 36.94 24.94 -52.71
CA ASP A 508 36.79 26.40 -52.67
C ASP A 508 35.36 26.85 -53.05
N GLY A 509 34.43 25.90 -53.22
CA GLY A 509 33.03 26.15 -53.58
C GLY A 509 32.15 26.61 -52.41
N GLN A 510 30.91 27.01 -52.72
CA GLN A 510 29.89 27.21 -51.69
C GLN A 510 29.44 25.86 -51.14
N PHE A 511 29.39 25.75 -49.81
CA PHE A 511 28.89 24.56 -49.13
C PHE A 511 27.39 24.73 -48.89
N GLU A 512 26.62 23.77 -49.38
CA GLU A 512 25.16 23.75 -49.24
C GLU A 512 24.76 22.77 -48.13
N PRO A 513 23.75 23.09 -47.30
CA PRO A 513 23.28 22.21 -46.25
C PRO A 513 22.64 20.95 -46.82
N ILE A 514 23.15 19.78 -46.42
CA ILE A 514 22.63 18.49 -46.85
C ILE A 514 21.75 17.80 -45.80
N ALA A 515 22.03 18.01 -44.51
CA ALA A 515 21.25 17.45 -43.42
C ALA A 515 21.50 18.16 -42.09
N ASP A 516 20.44 18.33 -41.31
CA ASP A 516 20.51 18.66 -39.89
C ASP A 516 19.99 17.49 -39.06
N VAL A 517 20.74 17.12 -38.03
CA VAL A 517 20.45 15.96 -37.20
C VAL A 517 20.49 16.35 -35.73
N ILE A 518 19.39 16.09 -35.02
CA ILE A 518 19.38 16.06 -33.56
C ILE A 518 19.59 14.61 -33.14
N MET A 519 20.79 14.29 -32.69
CA MET A 519 21.16 12.98 -32.20
C MET A 519 20.60 12.82 -30.77
N GLU A 520 19.43 12.18 -30.65
CA GLU A 520 18.72 12.09 -29.37
C GLU A 520 19.28 11.03 -28.42
N SER A 521 19.55 9.81 -28.91
CA SER A 521 19.85 8.65 -28.05
C SER A 521 21.34 8.34 -27.94
N VAL A 522 21.79 8.03 -26.72
CA VAL A 522 23.20 7.74 -26.39
C VAL A 522 23.56 6.26 -26.57
N PHE A 523 24.80 5.98 -26.99
CA PHE A 523 25.33 4.62 -27.14
C PHE A 523 24.44 3.71 -27.99
N CYS A 524 23.93 4.25 -29.10
CA CYS A 524 23.17 3.49 -30.08
C CYS A 524 23.44 4.01 -31.49
N TRP A 525 23.36 3.10 -32.46
CA TRP A 525 23.34 3.44 -33.86
C TRP A 525 21.99 4.00 -34.28
N ASP A 526 22.01 5.05 -35.11
CA ASP A 526 20.83 5.62 -35.75
C ASP A 526 21.18 6.11 -37.17
N GLU A 527 20.17 6.41 -37.97
CA GLU A 527 20.31 6.70 -39.41
C GLU A 527 19.49 7.93 -39.83
N LYS A 528 20.11 8.79 -40.65
CA LYS A 528 19.46 9.89 -41.35
C LYS A 528 19.57 9.70 -42.86
N GLU A 529 18.43 9.64 -43.56
CA GLU A 529 18.40 9.71 -45.04
C GLU A 529 18.63 11.15 -45.53
N VAL A 530 19.39 11.29 -46.63
CA VAL A 530 19.88 12.57 -47.16
C VAL A 530 19.62 12.71 -48.67
N HIS A 531 20.00 11.71 -49.48
CA HIS A 531 19.87 11.69 -50.95
C HIS A 531 20.43 12.91 -51.71
N GLN A 532 21.53 13.49 -51.22
CA GLN A 532 22.20 14.65 -51.84
C GLN A 532 23.59 14.30 -52.39
N THR A 533 24.08 15.05 -53.38
CA THR A 533 25.40 14.87 -53.97
C THR A 533 26.44 15.76 -53.30
N GLY A 534 27.64 15.24 -53.12
CA GLY A 534 28.80 16.05 -52.75
C GLY A 534 30.09 15.25 -52.78
N ARG A 535 31.22 15.97 -52.77
CA ARG A 535 32.56 15.38 -52.61
C ARG A 535 33.20 15.77 -51.28
N PHE A 536 33.15 17.05 -50.94
CA PHE A 536 33.67 17.58 -49.67
C PHE A 536 32.50 17.78 -48.72
N VAL A 537 32.59 17.22 -47.51
CA VAL A 537 31.53 17.30 -46.50
C VAL A 537 32.06 18.01 -45.25
N LYS A 538 31.40 19.08 -44.84
CA LYS A 538 31.56 19.71 -43.53
C LYS A 538 30.60 19.11 -42.54
N ILE A 539 31.11 18.82 -41.36
CA ILE A 539 30.38 18.33 -40.21
C ILE A 539 30.55 19.39 -39.13
N ILE A 540 29.44 20.01 -38.74
CA ILE A 540 29.41 21.15 -37.83
C ILE A 540 28.73 20.69 -36.55
N SER A 541 29.50 20.63 -35.47
CA SER A 541 28.98 20.34 -34.13
C SER A 541 28.46 21.63 -33.50
N ASN A 542 27.14 21.81 -33.43
CA ASN A 542 26.53 23.08 -33.04
C ASN A 542 26.53 23.29 -31.51
N ASP A 543 26.65 22.21 -30.71
CA ASP A 543 26.69 22.31 -29.24
C ASP A 543 28.11 22.44 -28.64
N THR A 544 28.15 23.06 -27.47
CA THR A 544 29.35 23.24 -26.63
C THR A 544 29.85 21.99 -25.91
N LYS A 545 29.14 20.85 -25.96
CA LYS A 545 29.60 19.57 -25.39
C LYS A 545 29.19 18.43 -26.30
N ASN A 546 30.05 18.02 -27.21
CA ASN A 546 29.77 16.91 -28.12
C ASN A 546 30.62 15.68 -27.82
N SER A 547 30.05 14.51 -28.07
CA SER A 547 30.71 13.20 -27.95
C SER A 547 30.10 12.28 -29.01
N ILE A 548 30.76 12.16 -30.16
CA ILE A 548 30.30 11.38 -31.29
C ILE A 548 31.29 10.22 -31.47
N GLY A 549 30.78 8.99 -31.45
CA GLY A 549 31.60 7.79 -31.53
C GLY A 549 31.97 7.40 -32.96
N GLU A 550 31.05 7.52 -33.91
CA GLU A 550 31.32 7.11 -35.29
C GLU A 550 30.29 7.71 -36.26
N LEU A 551 30.71 7.97 -37.49
CA LEU A 551 29.89 8.38 -38.63
C LEU A 551 30.17 7.47 -39.83
N VAL A 552 29.13 7.06 -40.54
CA VAL A 552 29.26 6.26 -41.77
C VAL A 552 28.39 6.86 -42.87
N PHE A 553 29.02 7.23 -43.97
CA PHE A 553 28.33 7.66 -45.18
C PHE A 553 28.07 6.47 -46.09
N TYR A 554 26.82 6.29 -46.49
CA TYR A 554 26.44 5.33 -47.53
C TYR A 554 26.16 6.04 -48.84
N SER A 555 26.71 5.52 -49.93
CA SER A 555 26.33 5.93 -51.28
C SER A 555 24.98 5.33 -51.70
N GLU A 556 24.41 5.84 -52.81
CA GLU A 556 23.11 5.38 -53.35
C GLU A 556 23.06 3.87 -53.66
N ASP A 557 24.19 3.28 -54.06
CA ASP A 557 24.34 1.83 -54.30
C ASP A 557 24.55 1.01 -53.00
N GLY A 558 24.58 1.67 -51.84
CA GLY A 558 24.70 1.06 -50.52
C GLY A 558 26.13 0.71 -50.11
N THR A 559 27.16 1.26 -50.79
CA THR A 559 28.55 1.09 -50.37
C THR A 559 28.93 2.05 -49.25
N LYS A 560 29.70 1.57 -48.27
CA LYS A 560 30.28 2.41 -47.21
C LYS A 560 31.41 3.25 -47.81
N ILE A 561 31.42 4.55 -47.53
CA ILE A 561 32.43 5.48 -48.00
C ILE A 561 33.39 5.76 -46.83
N LEU A 562 34.69 5.52 -47.03
CA LEU A 562 35.74 5.90 -46.07
C LEU A 562 36.27 7.31 -46.42
N PRO A 563 35.91 8.36 -45.66
CA PRO A 563 36.33 9.71 -45.97
C PRO A 563 37.80 9.94 -45.61
N LYS A 564 38.46 10.85 -46.33
CA LYS A 564 39.80 11.34 -45.99
C LYS A 564 39.70 12.66 -45.26
N MET A 565 40.34 12.76 -44.10
CA MET A 565 40.43 14.00 -43.32
C MET A 565 41.12 15.13 -44.10
N ILE A 566 40.51 16.32 -44.09
CA ILE A 566 41.05 17.55 -44.71
C ILE A 566 41.33 18.63 -43.65
N TYR A 567 40.38 18.88 -42.74
CA TYR A 567 40.50 19.88 -41.69
C TYR A 567 39.74 19.45 -40.41
N GLY A 568 40.29 19.82 -39.25
CA GLY A 568 39.78 19.42 -37.94
C GLY A 568 40.33 18.07 -37.47
N ASN A 569 40.34 17.85 -36.15
CA ASN A 569 40.84 16.62 -35.50
C ASN A 569 39.70 15.60 -35.34
N GLY A 570 39.11 15.19 -36.47
CA GLY A 570 37.92 14.34 -36.54
C GLY A 570 38.20 12.88 -36.91
N GLU A 571 39.43 12.39 -36.76
CA GLU A 571 39.82 11.03 -37.16
C GLU A 571 38.97 9.95 -36.49
N ALA A 572 38.62 10.16 -35.21
CA ALA A 572 37.77 9.28 -34.41
C ALA A 572 36.30 9.21 -34.89
N LEU A 573 35.91 9.99 -35.91
CA LEU A 573 34.57 9.89 -36.49
C LEU A 573 34.48 8.78 -37.55
N PHE A 574 35.60 8.22 -38.02
CA PHE A 574 35.65 7.38 -39.22
C PHE A 574 36.55 6.13 -39.08
N ASP A 575 37.03 5.80 -37.89
CA ASP A 575 38.04 4.77 -37.67
C ASP A 575 37.47 3.40 -37.26
N GLU A 576 36.18 3.31 -36.90
CA GLU A 576 35.50 2.07 -36.51
C GLU A 576 34.24 1.75 -37.36
N GLN A 577 34.15 2.28 -38.59
CA GLN A 577 33.00 2.08 -39.51
C GLN A 577 32.58 0.62 -39.75
N GLU A 578 33.49 -0.35 -39.55
CA GLU A 578 33.19 -1.78 -39.66
C GLU A 578 32.20 -2.27 -38.59
N LEU A 579 32.07 -1.54 -37.47
CA LEU A 579 31.10 -1.83 -36.40
C LEU A 579 29.68 -1.38 -36.75
N CYS A 580 29.51 -0.53 -37.76
CA CYS A 580 28.20 -0.03 -38.18
C CYS A 580 27.33 -1.18 -38.73
N PRO A 581 26.14 -1.44 -38.12
CA PRO A 581 25.24 -2.48 -38.54
C PRO A 581 24.52 -2.08 -39.83
N LYS A 582 24.01 -3.06 -40.58
CA LYS A 582 23.16 -2.80 -41.77
C LYS A 582 21.83 -2.12 -41.44
N ARG A 583 21.34 -2.31 -40.20
CA ARG A 583 20.09 -1.75 -39.68
C ARG A 583 20.17 -1.66 -38.16
N ARG A 584 19.54 -0.65 -37.58
CA ARG A 584 19.31 -0.55 -36.14
C ARG A 584 18.44 -1.70 -35.62
N THR A 585 18.87 -2.33 -34.52
CA THR A 585 18.16 -3.44 -33.85
C THR A 585 18.28 -3.28 -32.33
N ASN A 586 17.58 -4.12 -31.57
CA ASN A 586 17.77 -4.19 -30.11
C ASN A 586 19.16 -4.68 -29.69
N LEU A 587 20.00 -5.17 -30.63
CA LEU A 587 21.31 -5.73 -30.33
C LEU A 587 22.44 -4.69 -30.38
N ASN A 588 22.23 -3.56 -31.06
CA ASN A 588 23.29 -2.62 -31.43
C ASN A 588 23.16 -1.23 -30.79
N GLY A 589 22.44 -1.15 -29.67
CA GLY A 589 22.38 0.08 -28.88
C GLY A 589 21.53 -0.05 -27.64
N THR A 590 21.49 1.05 -26.88
CA THR A 590 20.55 1.25 -25.78
C THR A 590 19.12 1.44 -26.29
N TYR A 591 18.15 1.09 -25.46
CA TYR A 591 16.74 1.42 -25.63
C TYR A 591 16.05 1.49 -24.27
N PHE A 592 14.88 2.13 -24.19
CA PHE A 592 14.15 2.31 -22.93
C PHE A 592 15.09 2.90 -21.84
N ASP A 593 14.93 2.52 -20.58
CA ASP A 593 15.72 3.02 -19.45
C ASP A 593 17.23 2.64 -19.50
N GLU A 594 17.69 1.89 -20.50
CA GLU A 594 19.14 1.66 -20.70
C GLU A 594 19.88 2.97 -21.05
N VAL A 595 19.20 3.90 -21.74
CA VAL A 595 19.75 5.23 -22.08
C VAL A 595 20.17 6.02 -20.83
N TYR A 596 19.57 5.72 -19.68
CA TYR A 596 19.87 6.34 -18.40
C TYR A 596 20.86 5.52 -17.59
N HIS A 597 20.54 4.25 -17.35
CA HIS A 597 21.32 3.44 -16.40
C HIS A 597 22.67 2.98 -16.95
N ALA A 598 22.74 2.58 -18.23
CA ALA A 598 24.00 2.18 -18.85
C ALA A 598 24.91 3.39 -19.05
N ARG A 599 24.33 4.53 -19.45
CA ARG A 599 25.03 5.82 -19.52
C ARG A 599 25.67 6.19 -18.19
N THR A 600 24.89 6.23 -17.10
CA THR A 600 25.46 6.61 -15.80
C THR A 600 26.44 5.58 -15.23
N ALA A 601 26.28 4.31 -15.58
CA ALA A 601 27.31 3.31 -15.29
C ALA A 601 28.63 3.59 -16.04
N TYR A 602 28.58 4.06 -17.29
CA TYR A 602 29.75 4.54 -18.03
C TYR A 602 30.34 5.81 -17.39
N GLU A 603 29.50 6.77 -16.99
CA GLU A 603 29.92 8.01 -16.32
C GLU A 603 30.67 7.72 -15.02
N TYR A 604 30.20 6.75 -14.22
CA TYR A 604 30.89 6.30 -13.00
C TYR A 604 32.28 5.73 -13.26
N ILE A 605 32.49 5.05 -14.39
CA ILE A 605 33.81 4.49 -14.75
C ILE A 605 34.81 5.60 -15.07
N HIS A 606 34.32 6.68 -15.68
CA HIS A 606 35.12 7.79 -16.20
C HIS A 606 35.19 8.99 -15.25
N GLY A 607 34.50 8.96 -14.12
CA GLY A 607 34.45 10.09 -13.17
C GLY A 607 33.72 11.31 -13.73
N LEU A 608 32.72 11.09 -14.59
CA LEU A 608 31.91 12.13 -15.21
C LEU A 608 30.67 12.45 -14.37
N TYR A 609 30.04 13.60 -14.63
CA TYR A 609 28.75 13.97 -14.05
C TYR A 609 27.72 12.83 -14.19
N SER A 610 27.02 12.55 -13.09
CA SER A 610 26.04 11.47 -13.01
C SER A 610 24.70 11.95 -13.55
N TYR A 611 24.39 11.59 -14.80
CA TYR A 611 23.15 12.02 -15.44
C TYR A 611 21.90 11.49 -14.71
N GLU A 612 21.83 10.17 -14.51
CA GLU A 612 20.70 9.56 -13.83
C GLU A 612 20.92 9.64 -12.30
N ASN A 613 20.21 10.57 -11.65
CA ASN A 613 20.26 10.79 -10.21
C ASN A 613 18.95 10.47 -9.46
N THR A 614 17.86 10.12 -10.17
CA THR A 614 16.52 9.82 -9.62
C THR A 614 16.45 8.50 -8.85
N HIS A 615 17.50 7.67 -8.93
CA HIS A 615 17.64 6.42 -8.18
C HIS A 615 18.98 6.29 -7.44
N PRO A 616 19.01 5.53 -6.32
CA PRO A 616 20.23 5.19 -5.60
C PRO A 616 21.31 4.53 -6.50
N PRO A 617 22.61 4.75 -6.23
CA PRO A 617 23.66 4.41 -7.19
C PRO A 617 23.97 2.92 -7.40
N LEU A 618 23.71 2.03 -6.42
CA LEU A 618 24.30 0.67 -6.43
C LEU A 618 23.90 -0.14 -7.66
N GLY A 619 22.67 0.00 -8.17
CA GLY A 619 22.26 -0.72 -9.38
C GLY A 619 23.11 -0.34 -10.60
N LYS A 620 23.44 0.95 -10.73
CA LYS A 620 24.29 1.49 -11.81
C LYS A 620 25.76 1.08 -11.61
N ILE A 621 26.22 0.99 -10.36
CA ILE A 621 27.55 0.40 -10.03
C ILE A 621 27.64 -1.07 -10.44
N LEU A 622 26.57 -1.84 -10.26
CA LEU A 622 26.56 -3.24 -10.69
C LEU A 622 26.63 -3.37 -12.21
N ILE A 623 25.96 -2.48 -12.95
CA ILE A 623 26.05 -2.40 -14.42
C ILE A 623 27.47 -2.00 -14.85
N SER A 624 28.13 -1.09 -14.13
CA SER A 624 29.47 -0.62 -14.48
C SER A 624 30.54 -1.72 -14.43
N PHE A 625 30.37 -2.73 -13.57
CA PHE A 625 31.24 -3.92 -13.63
C PHE A 625 31.14 -4.63 -14.98
N GLY A 626 29.94 -4.77 -15.53
CA GLY A 626 29.74 -5.39 -16.84
C GLY A 626 30.45 -4.61 -17.95
N ILE A 627 30.25 -3.28 -17.96
CA ILE A 627 30.93 -2.38 -18.91
C ILE A 627 32.45 -2.46 -18.76
N ARG A 628 32.98 -2.51 -17.53
CA ARG A 628 34.43 -2.54 -17.30
C ARG A 628 35.10 -3.84 -17.78
N PHE A 629 34.39 -4.96 -17.76
CA PHE A 629 34.93 -6.25 -18.22
C PHE A 629 34.71 -6.51 -19.72
N PHE A 630 33.66 -5.96 -20.30
CA PHE A 630 33.24 -6.32 -21.66
C PHE A 630 33.15 -5.14 -22.64
N GLY A 631 33.39 -3.90 -22.20
CA GLY A 631 33.29 -2.68 -23.00
C GLY A 631 31.92 -2.00 -22.90
N MET A 632 31.83 -0.75 -23.38
CA MET A 632 30.58 0.02 -23.43
C MET A 632 29.74 -0.40 -24.65
N ASN A 633 29.24 -1.63 -24.61
CA ASN A 633 28.41 -2.23 -25.64
C ASN A 633 27.20 -2.96 -25.04
N PRO A 634 26.19 -3.30 -25.87
CA PRO A 634 24.96 -3.92 -25.39
C PRO A 634 25.12 -5.20 -24.59
N PHE A 635 26.08 -6.06 -24.93
CA PHE A 635 26.40 -7.21 -24.09
C PHE A 635 26.93 -6.78 -22.72
N GLY A 636 27.91 -5.86 -22.70
CA GLY A 636 28.59 -5.41 -21.50
C GLY A 636 27.67 -4.79 -20.45
N PHE A 637 26.75 -3.91 -20.86
CA PHE A 637 25.82 -3.31 -19.90
C PHE A 637 24.65 -4.23 -19.47
N ARG A 638 24.31 -5.29 -20.24
CA ARG A 638 23.22 -6.24 -19.91
C ARG A 638 23.66 -7.48 -19.13
N VAL A 639 24.92 -7.88 -19.24
CA VAL A 639 25.42 -9.18 -18.72
C VAL A 639 25.24 -9.35 -17.21
N VAL A 640 25.54 -8.33 -16.40
CA VAL A 640 25.47 -8.44 -14.94
C VAL A 640 24.03 -8.56 -14.46
N GLY A 641 23.10 -7.78 -15.04
CA GLY A 641 21.67 -7.93 -14.78
C GLY A 641 21.17 -9.35 -15.09
N THR A 642 21.60 -9.89 -16.23
CA THR A 642 21.24 -11.25 -16.67
C THR A 642 21.76 -12.31 -15.69
N ILE A 643 23.01 -12.18 -15.22
CA ILE A 643 23.58 -13.07 -14.19
C ILE A 643 22.74 -13.03 -12.92
N PHE A 644 22.37 -11.84 -12.44
CA PHE A 644 21.52 -11.72 -11.25
C PHE A 644 20.15 -12.36 -11.47
N GLY A 645 19.55 -12.20 -12.66
CA GLY A 645 18.33 -12.90 -13.05
C GLY A 645 18.45 -14.43 -12.96
N ILE A 646 19.56 -14.99 -13.44
CA ILE A 646 19.88 -16.42 -13.33
C ILE A 646 20.07 -16.84 -11.87
N LEU A 647 20.77 -16.04 -11.05
CA LEU A 647 21.00 -16.31 -9.63
C LEU A 647 19.71 -16.26 -8.78
N MET A 648 18.65 -15.61 -9.25
CA MET A 648 17.35 -15.70 -8.59
C MET A 648 16.74 -17.11 -8.66
N LEU A 649 17.05 -17.90 -9.70
CA LEU A 649 16.50 -19.26 -9.87
C LEU A 649 16.89 -20.24 -8.75
N PRO A 650 18.18 -20.42 -8.41
CA PRO A 650 18.56 -21.24 -7.26
C PRO A 650 18.03 -20.67 -5.94
N LEU A 651 17.94 -19.34 -5.82
CA LEU A 651 17.43 -18.71 -4.61
C LEU A 651 15.93 -18.96 -4.41
N ILE A 652 15.10 -18.85 -5.45
CA ILE A 652 13.67 -19.13 -5.37
C ILE A 652 13.40 -20.64 -5.21
N TYR A 653 14.23 -21.49 -5.81
CA TYR A 653 14.23 -22.93 -5.56
C TYR A 653 14.43 -23.24 -4.07
N LEU A 654 15.46 -22.64 -3.46
CA LEU A 654 15.76 -22.78 -2.04
C LEU A 654 14.60 -22.30 -1.17
N PHE A 655 13.97 -21.19 -1.55
CA PHE A 655 12.85 -20.64 -0.83
C PHE A 655 11.62 -21.56 -0.90
N GLY A 656 11.22 -21.99 -2.11
CA GLY A 656 10.11 -22.93 -2.32
C GLY A 656 10.31 -24.25 -1.57
N ARG A 657 11.54 -24.78 -1.58
CA ARG A 657 11.91 -25.97 -0.80
C ARG A 657 11.84 -25.72 0.70
N SER A 658 12.34 -24.58 1.19
CA SER A 658 12.29 -24.25 2.61
C SER A 658 10.87 -24.11 3.13
N LEU A 659 9.96 -23.56 2.31
CA LEU A 659 8.55 -23.40 2.63
C LEU A 659 7.83 -24.74 2.80
N THR A 660 8.12 -25.72 1.95
CA THR A 660 7.31 -26.95 1.84
C THR A 660 7.99 -28.21 2.32
N LYS A 661 9.31 -28.16 2.56
CA LYS A 661 10.18 -29.34 2.73
C LYS A 661 10.13 -30.30 1.53
N SER A 662 9.60 -29.85 0.39
CA SER A 662 9.46 -30.62 -0.85
C SER A 662 10.45 -30.15 -1.91
N ARG A 663 11.31 -31.07 -2.36
CA ARG A 663 12.23 -30.83 -3.50
C ARG A 663 11.46 -30.59 -4.79
N PHE A 664 10.39 -31.35 -4.98
CA PHE A 664 9.51 -31.22 -6.15
C PHE A 664 8.90 -29.82 -6.21
N THR A 665 8.43 -29.29 -5.09
CA THR A 665 7.87 -27.92 -5.07
C THR A 665 8.94 -26.86 -5.31
N GLY A 666 10.14 -27.03 -4.78
CA GLY A 666 11.28 -26.16 -5.14
C GLY A 666 11.52 -26.12 -6.65
N ALA A 667 11.49 -27.28 -7.32
CA ALA A 667 11.62 -27.39 -8.77
C ALA A 667 10.46 -26.71 -9.52
N VAL A 668 9.21 -26.92 -9.07
CA VAL A 668 8.03 -26.27 -9.66
C VAL A 668 8.14 -24.75 -9.60
N VAL A 669 8.46 -24.18 -8.42
CA VAL A 669 8.63 -22.73 -8.23
C VAL A 669 9.75 -22.18 -9.11
N CYS A 670 10.87 -22.90 -9.21
CA CYS A 670 12.00 -22.53 -10.06
C CYS A 670 11.61 -22.49 -11.56
N LEU A 671 10.91 -23.52 -12.04
CA LEU A 671 10.45 -23.60 -13.43
C LEU A 671 9.37 -22.56 -13.76
N LEU A 672 8.43 -22.31 -12.84
CA LEU A 672 7.46 -21.23 -13.01
C LEU A 672 8.19 -19.89 -13.16
N PHE A 673 9.20 -19.61 -12.34
CA PHE A 673 9.92 -18.35 -12.43
C PHE A 673 10.77 -18.23 -13.68
N SER A 674 11.44 -19.30 -14.12
CA SER A 674 12.23 -19.29 -15.36
C SER A 674 11.40 -19.06 -16.63
N PHE A 675 10.09 -19.31 -16.59
CA PHE A 675 9.19 -19.13 -17.73
C PHE A 675 8.20 -17.96 -17.53
N ASP A 676 8.45 -17.11 -16.54
CA ASP A 676 7.73 -15.85 -16.39
C ASP A 676 8.27 -14.81 -17.39
N PHE A 677 7.35 -14.13 -18.06
CA PHE A 677 7.68 -13.20 -19.14
C PHE A 677 8.42 -11.97 -18.63
N MET A 678 8.01 -11.45 -17.47
CA MET A 678 8.61 -10.27 -16.84
C MET A 678 10.00 -10.62 -16.32
N HIS A 679 10.18 -11.78 -15.69
CA HIS A 679 11.51 -12.24 -15.27
C HIS A 679 12.46 -12.33 -16.46
N PHE A 680 12.04 -12.94 -17.56
CA PHE A 680 12.89 -13.05 -18.74
C PHE A 680 13.22 -11.69 -19.38
N ALA A 681 12.21 -10.86 -19.66
CA ALA A 681 12.42 -9.57 -20.33
C ALA A 681 13.19 -8.58 -19.45
N GLN A 682 12.81 -8.44 -18.17
CA GLN A 682 13.41 -7.45 -17.26
C GLN A 682 14.87 -7.78 -16.91
N THR A 683 15.23 -9.06 -16.82
CA THR A 683 16.59 -9.47 -16.44
C THR A 683 17.59 -9.33 -17.59
N ARG A 684 17.11 -9.17 -18.82
CA ARG A 684 17.93 -9.06 -20.04
C ARG A 684 18.23 -7.63 -20.48
N ILE A 685 17.68 -6.63 -19.79
CA ILE A 685 17.94 -5.21 -20.07
C ILE A 685 18.74 -4.58 -18.94
N ALA A 686 19.53 -3.55 -19.24
CA ALA A 686 20.33 -2.83 -18.25
C ALA A 686 19.48 -1.88 -17.40
N THR A 687 18.66 -2.45 -16.52
CA THR A 687 17.86 -1.71 -15.54
C THR A 687 18.14 -2.15 -14.12
N ILE A 688 17.93 -1.24 -13.17
CA ILE A 688 18.22 -1.48 -11.75
C ILE A 688 17.21 -2.41 -11.05
N ASP A 689 16.06 -2.68 -11.67
CA ASP A 689 14.97 -3.48 -11.12
C ASP A 689 15.36 -4.94 -10.84
N VAL A 690 16.29 -5.49 -11.62
CA VAL A 690 16.81 -6.85 -11.43
C VAL A 690 17.57 -7.00 -10.12
N PHE A 691 18.40 -6.00 -9.76
CA PHE A 691 19.24 -6.06 -8.57
C PHE A 691 18.40 -5.94 -7.29
N VAL A 692 17.50 -4.95 -7.24
CA VAL A 692 16.62 -4.79 -6.07
C VAL A 692 15.71 -6.01 -5.88
N THR A 693 15.20 -6.61 -6.96
CA THR A 693 14.37 -7.82 -6.88
C THR A 693 15.16 -9.01 -6.33
N PHE A 694 16.41 -9.20 -6.75
CA PHE A 694 17.27 -10.27 -6.23
C PHE A 694 17.49 -10.12 -4.72
N PHE A 695 17.84 -8.91 -4.28
CA PHE A 695 18.06 -8.65 -2.86
C PHE A 695 16.78 -8.73 -2.03
N ILE A 696 15.61 -8.41 -2.61
CA ILE A 696 14.29 -8.63 -1.99
C ILE A 696 14.03 -10.12 -1.76
N ILE A 697 14.28 -10.98 -2.76
CA ILE A 697 14.12 -12.43 -2.56
C ILE A 697 15.07 -12.90 -1.45
N ALA A 698 16.33 -12.43 -1.46
CA ALA A 698 17.36 -12.84 -0.50
C ALA A 698 16.99 -12.44 0.94
N MET A 699 16.62 -11.17 1.16
CA MET A 699 16.28 -10.69 2.51
C MET A 699 15.05 -11.42 3.08
N TYR A 700 14.03 -11.70 2.25
CA TYR A 700 12.86 -12.46 2.69
C TYR A 700 13.16 -13.95 2.92
N TYR A 701 14.04 -14.55 2.12
CA TYR A 701 14.51 -15.91 2.35
C TYR A 701 15.22 -16.03 3.72
N PHE A 702 16.16 -15.13 4.03
CA PHE A 702 16.86 -15.13 5.31
C PHE A 702 15.92 -14.84 6.49
N MET A 703 14.95 -13.93 6.32
CA MET A 703 13.93 -13.68 7.33
C MET A 703 13.04 -14.91 7.57
N TYR A 704 12.66 -15.63 6.51
CA TYR A 704 11.89 -16.86 6.63
C TYR A 704 12.67 -17.95 7.38
N GLU A 705 13.94 -18.15 7.02
CA GLU A 705 14.85 -19.06 7.73
C GLU A 705 15.00 -18.70 9.21
N TYR A 706 14.94 -17.41 9.55
CA TYR A 706 14.98 -16.94 10.93
C TYR A 706 13.67 -17.27 11.66
N CYS A 707 12.52 -17.02 11.03
CA CYS A 707 11.21 -17.31 11.60
C CYS A 707 10.97 -18.80 11.88
N LYS A 708 11.63 -19.69 11.12
CA LYS A 708 11.60 -21.15 11.30
C LYS A 708 12.38 -21.64 12.52
N ARG A 709 13.25 -20.82 13.10
CA ARG A 709 14.08 -21.18 14.25
C ARG A 709 13.44 -20.80 15.57
N SER A 710 13.69 -21.63 16.59
CA SER A 710 13.28 -21.37 17.97
C SER A 710 14.44 -20.80 18.77
N TYR A 711 14.13 -19.94 19.75
CA TYR A 711 15.16 -19.39 20.64
C TYR A 711 15.69 -20.45 21.63
N TYR A 712 15.00 -21.59 21.73
CA TYR A 712 15.22 -22.61 22.74
C TYR A 712 16.02 -23.81 22.23
N ASP A 713 16.32 -23.90 20.94
CA ASP A 713 17.14 -24.99 20.38
C ASP A 713 18.19 -24.48 19.37
N SER A 714 18.02 -23.27 18.83
CA SER A 714 19.03 -22.62 18.00
C SER A 714 20.05 -21.85 18.84
N SER A 715 21.29 -21.80 18.37
CA SER A 715 22.29 -20.93 18.99
C SER A 715 22.06 -19.48 18.58
N LEU A 716 22.34 -18.54 19.50
CA LEU A 716 22.23 -17.10 19.20
C LEU A 716 23.03 -16.69 17.97
N ARG A 717 24.25 -17.24 17.79
CA ARG A 717 25.10 -16.96 16.63
C ARG A 717 24.40 -17.28 15.31
N GLN A 718 23.70 -18.41 15.23
CA GLN A 718 22.95 -18.80 14.02
C GLN A 718 21.80 -17.84 13.71
N LEU A 719 21.11 -17.35 14.74
CA LEU A 719 20.03 -16.36 14.60
C LEU A 719 20.58 -15.01 14.12
N LEU A 720 21.69 -14.56 14.72
CA LEU A 720 22.34 -13.31 14.35
C LEU A 720 22.93 -13.34 12.94
N ILE A 721 23.51 -14.46 12.49
CA ILE A 721 24.01 -14.59 11.10
C ILE A 721 22.86 -14.42 10.10
N LEU A 722 21.70 -15.04 10.34
CA LEU A 722 20.55 -14.87 9.44
C LEU A 722 20.03 -13.43 9.41
N LEU A 723 19.91 -12.80 10.58
CA LEU A 723 19.46 -11.41 10.65
C LEU A 723 20.49 -10.46 10.03
N GLY A 724 21.79 -10.73 10.18
CA GLY A 724 22.86 -9.97 9.54
C GLY A 724 22.83 -10.09 8.02
N LEU A 725 22.70 -11.32 7.48
CA LEU A 725 22.54 -11.54 6.03
C LEU A 725 21.27 -10.90 5.49
N CYS A 726 20.19 -10.93 6.27
CA CYS A 726 18.93 -10.25 5.97
C CYS A 726 19.13 -8.72 5.90
N GLY A 727 19.79 -8.14 6.90
CA GLY A 727 20.09 -6.70 6.98
C GLY A 727 21.04 -6.22 5.87
N ILE A 728 22.08 -6.98 5.55
CA ILE A 728 22.99 -6.71 4.42
C ILE A 728 22.21 -6.73 3.10
N SER A 729 21.39 -7.76 2.88
CA SER A 729 20.54 -7.86 1.69
C SER A 729 19.55 -6.69 1.61
N MET A 730 19.00 -6.25 2.75
CA MET A 730 18.14 -5.07 2.81
C MET A 730 18.89 -3.80 2.40
N GLY A 731 20.09 -3.57 2.96
CA GLY A 731 20.93 -2.42 2.60
C GLY A 731 21.29 -2.38 1.13
N LEU A 732 21.70 -3.52 0.56
CA LEU A 732 21.99 -3.64 -0.88
C LEU A 732 20.73 -3.39 -1.74
N GLY A 733 19.57 -3.91 -1.33
CA GLY A 733 18.31 -3.65 -2.03
C GLY A 733 17.92 -2.16 -2.03
N ILE A 734 17.99 -1.50 -0.87
CA ILE A 734 17.69 -0.07 -0.72
C ILE A 734 18.66 0.79 -1.55
N ALA A 735 19.95 0.44 -1.55
CA ALA A 735 20.98 1.13 -2.32
C ALA A 735 20.84 0.93 -3.83
N CYS A 736 20.04 -0.04 -4.30
CA CYS A 736 19.66 -0.17 -5.70
C CYS A 736 18.42 0.67 -6.05
N LYS A 737 17.34 0.57 -5.26
CA LYS A 737 16.07 1.28 -5.51
C LYS A 737 15.27 1.40 -4.21
N TRP A 738 14.53 2.50 -4.03
CA TRP A 738 13.71 2.73 -2.82
C TRP A 738 12.58 1.72 -2.60
N THR A 739 12.23 0.90 -3.61
CA THR A 739 11.35 -0.27 -3.40
C THR A 739 11.94 -1.26 -2.40
N GLY A 740 13.25 -1.26 -2.16
CA GLY A 740 13.88 -1.99 -1.05
C GLY A 740 13.46 -1.51 0.34
N VAL A 741 13.04 -0.25 0.49
CA VAL A 741 12.54 0.30 1.77
C VAL A 741 11.17 -0.29 2.10
N TYR A 742 10.30 -0.39 1.08
CA TYR A 742 9.00 -1.05 1.17
C TYR A 742 9.14 -2.49 1.64
N ALA A 743 10.10 -3.20 1.02
CA ALA A 743 10.48 -4.54 1.42
C ALA A 743 10.94 -4.62 2.88
N GLY A 744 11.79 -3.69 3.31
CA GLY A 744 12.29 -3.57 4.68
C GLY A 744 11.18 -3.36 5.72
N ALA A 745 10.16 -2.55 5.42
CA ALA A 745 9.01 -2.39 6.30
C ALA A 745 8.27 -3.72 6.56
N GLY A 746 8.09 -4.54 5.52
CA GLY A 746 7.53 -5.88 5.65
C GLY A 746 8.40 -6.83 6.49
N LEU A 747 9.73 -6.73 6.41
CA LEU A 747 10.64 -7.45 7.30
C LEU A 747 10.43 -7.07 8.77
N GLY A 748 10.24 -5.78 9.05
CA GLY A 748 9.92 -5.29 10.39
C GLY A 748 8.65 -5.94 10.94
N VAL A 749 7.57 -5.95 10.17
CA VAL A 749 6.30 -6.60 10.55
C VAL A 749 6.51 -8.09 10.84
N LEU A 750 7.22 -8.81 9.97
CA LEU A 750 7.50 -10.24 10.13
C LEU A 750 8.36 -10.52 11.37
N PHE A 751 9.38 -9.71 11.60
CA PHE A 751 10.25 -9.79 12.78
C PHE A 751 9.45 -9.62 14.06
N PHE A 752 8.63 -8.57 14.17
CA PHE A 752 7.81 -8.34 15.36
C PHE A 752 6.70 -9.39 15.53
N CYS A 753 6.12 -9.90 14.44
CA CYS A 753 5.19 -11.03 14.50
C CYS A 753 5.86 -12.29 15.09
N ASN A 754 7.08 -12.61 14.64
CA ASN A 754 7.83 -13.74 15.19
C ASN A 754 8.24 -13.48 16.64
N LEU A 755 8.69 -12.26 16.98
CA LEU A 755 9.03 -11.90 18.35
C LEU A 755 7.83 -12.00 19.30
N TYR A 756 6.65 -11.54 18.86
CA TYR A 756 5.41 -11.68 19.60
C TYR A 756 5.02 -13.15 19.80
N LYS A 757 5.21 -14.00 18.78
CA LYS A 757 5.06 -15.46 18.92
C LYS A 757 5.97 -16.01 20.03
N ARG A 758 7.26 -15.62 20.05
CA ARG A 758 8.20 -16.05 21.10
C ARG A 758 7.83 -15.52 22.49
N TYR A 759 7.36 -14.28 22.56
CA TYR A 759 6.88 -13.69 23.80
C TYR A 759 5.65 -14.42 24.35
N ARG A 760 4.73 -14.87 23.47
CA ARG A 760 3.61 -15.71 23.86
C ARG A 760 4.06 -17.07 24.41
N GLU A 761 5.05 -17.71 23.78
CA GLU A 761 5.65 -18.95 24.29
C GLU A 761 6.25 -18.73 25.70
N TYR A 762 7.04 -17.67 25.89
CA TYR A 762 7.62 -17.32 27.19
C TYR A 762 6.58 -17.00 28.27
N THR A 763 5.60 -16.13 27.98
CA THR A 763 4.57 -15.74 28.97
C THR A 763 3.68 -16.89 29.37
N PHE A 764 3.48 -17.85 28.46
CA PHE A 764 2.70 -19.04 28.72
C PHE A 764 3.39 -19.96 29.73
N VAL A 765 4.68 -20.24 29.53
CA VAL A 765 5.52 -21.00 30.50
C VAL A 765 5.63 -20.25 31.83
N LYS A 766 5.79 -18.92 31.81
CA LYS A 766 5.85 -18.11 33.03
C LYS A 766 4.57 -18.19 33.87
N LYS A 767 3.43 -18.43 33.24
CA LYS A 767 2.12 -18.53 33.93
C LYS A 767 1.80 -19.95 34.42
N GLY A 768 2.68 -20.93 34.23
CA GLY A 768 2.42 -22.31 34.62
C GLY A 768 1.31 -22.97 33.81
N LEU A 769 1.09 -22.52 32.57
CA LEU A 769 0.01 -23.00 31.70
C LEU A 769 0.48 -24.09 30.71
N GLU A 770 1.76 -24.44 30.73
CA GLU A 770 2.38 -25.48 29.90
C GLU A 770 1.77 -26.87 30.10
N SER A 771 2.00 -27.76 29.13
CA SER A 771 1.63 -29.17 29.26
C SER A 771 2.38 -29.83 30.41
N ASP A 772 1.69 -30.71 31.16
CA ASP A 772 2.25 -31.47 32.28
C ASP A 772 3.49 -32.31 31.88
N GLU A 773 3.63 -32.64 30.59
CA GLU A 773 4.78 -33.37 30.02
C GLU A 773 6.09 -32.56 29.92
N MET A 774 6.07 -31.25 30.18
CA MET A 774 7.27 -30.41 30.04
C MET A 774 8.18 -30.49 31.28
N ASN A 775 9.35 -31.13 31.14
CA ASN A 775 10.31 -31.27 32.24
C ASN A 775 10.82 -29.90 32.77
N GLN A 776 11.10 -29.80 34.08
CA GLN A 776 11.51 -28.58 34.77
C GLN A 776 12.72 -27.89 34.12
N THR A 777 13.70 -28.66 33.64
CA THR A 777 14.89 -28.11 32.97
C THR A 777 14.53 -27.31 31.71
N ALA A 778 13.55 -27.78 30.92
CA ALA A 778 13.08 -27.08 29.73
C ALA A 778 12.31 -25.79 30.09
N LYS A 779 11.56 -25.80 31.20
CA LYS A 779 10.88 -24.60 31.73
C LYS A 779 11.89 -23.52 32.07
N GLN A 780 12.90 -23.88 32.85
CA GLN A 780 13.95 -22.96 33.29
C GLN A 780 14.71 -22.38 32.09
N PHE A 781 15.04 -23.22 31.11
CA PHE A 781 15.73 -22.80 29.90
C PHE A 781 14.97 -21.75 29.09
N VAL A 782 13.65 -21.89 28.97
CA VAL A 782 12.79 -20.91 28.28
C VAL A 782 12.76 -19.57 29.02
N LEU A 783 12.63 -19.61 30.34
CA LEU A 783 12.56 -18.43 31.19
C LEU A 783 13.87 -17.62 31.20
N GLU A 784 15.01 -18.30 31.14
CA GLU A 784 16.33 -17.67 31.11
C GLU A 784 16.71 -17.18 29.70
N ARG A 785 16.55 -18.02 28.66
CA ARG A 785 17.00 -17.68 27.31
C ARG A 785 16.18 -16.59 26.66
N PHE A 786 14.86 -16.61 26.78
CA PHE A 786 14.00 -15.66 26.07
C PHE A 786 14.39 -14.19 26.32
N PRO A 787 14.49 -13.69 27.57
CA PRO A 787 14.85 -12.29 27.82
C PRO A 787 16.27 -11.96 27.36
N LEU A 788 17.23 -12.85 27.58
CA LEU A 788 18.63 -12.65 27.16
C LEU A 788 18.77 -12.59 25.64
N TYR A 789 18.18 -13.55 24.92
CA TYR A 789 18.23 -13.62 23.46
C TYR A 789 17.49 -12.43 22.86
N THR A 790 16.31 -12.10 23.38
CA THR A 790 15.52 -10.95 22.91
C THR A 790 16.31 -9.65 23.03
N LYS A 791 16.96 -9.39 24.18
CA LYS A 791 17.80 -8.20 24.38
C LYS A 791 18.93 -8.14 23.34
N LYS A 792 19.68 -9.23 23.17
CA LYS A 792 20.80 -9.29 22.22
C LYS A 792 20.34 -9.17 20.76
N ILE A 793 19.23 -9.80 20.40
CA ILE A 793 18.64 -9.72 19.06
C ILE A 793 18.19 -8.30 18.76
N ILE A 794 17.43 -7.65 19.65
CA ILE A 794 16.97 -6.27 19.44
C ILE A 794 18.15 -5.32 19.29
N LEU A 795 19.17 -5.43 20.16
CA LEU A 795 20.38 -4.60 20.05
C LEU A 795 21.11 -4.83 18.72
N SER A 796 21.22 -6.10 18.29
CA SER A 796 21.85 -6.45 17.02
C SER A 796 21.03 -5.96 15.82
N CYS A 797 19.70 -5.92 15.92
CA CYS A 797 18.83 -5.42 14.85
C CYS A 797 19.07 -3.93 14.56
N VAL A 798 19.46 -3.12 15.56
CA VAL A 798 19.89 -1.72 15.31
C VAL A 798 21.11 -1.70 14.40
N GLY A 799 22.10 -2.57 14.67
CA GLY A 799 23.26 -2.74 13.79
C GLY A 799 22.87 -3.23 12.39
N PHE A 800 22.10 -4.30 12.30
CA PHE A 800 21.83 -4.99 11.03
C PHE A 800 20.82 -4.29 10.13
N PHE A 801 19.80 -3.63 10.68
CA PHE A 801 18.70 -3.05 9.91
C PHE A 801 18.69 -1.52 9.88
N ILE A 802 19.61 -0.86 10.60
CA ILE A 802 19.74 0.61 10.56
C ILE A 802 21.17 0.97 10.16
N PHE A 803 22.17 0.62 10.98
CA PHE A 803 23.55 1.06 10.75
C PHE A 803 24.16 0.48 9.47
N ILE A 804 24.13 -0.85 9.28
CA ILE A 804 24.69 -1.48 8.08
C ILE A 804 24.03 -0.97 6.78
N PRO A 805 22.69 -0.89 6.67
CA PRO A 805 22.03 -0.30 5.51
C PRO A 805 22.46 1.13 5.22
N ILE A 806 22.57 2.00 6.25
CA ILE A 806 23.05 3.37 6.08
C ILE A 806 24.47 3.38 5.51
N VAL A 807 25.37 2.57 6.07
CA VAL A 807 26.76 2.46 5.59
C VAL A 807 26.80 1.99 4.13
N ILE A 808 26.09 0.92 3.78
CA ILE A 808 26.03 0.42 2.39
C ILE A 808 25.48 1.50 1.45
N TYR A 809 24.41 2.18 1.87
CA TYR A 809 23.76 3.22 1.08
C TYR A 809 24.70 4.41 0.85
N THR A 810 25.34 4.94 1.88
CA THR A 810 26.29 6.05 1.76
C THR A 810 27.51 5.65 0.94
N LEU A 811 28.07 4.46 1.14
CA LEU A 811 29.22 3.99 0.35
C LEU A 811 28.90 3.79 -1.13
N SER A 812 27.64 3.54 -1.48
CA SER A 812 27.23 3.48 -2.89
C SER A 812 27.38 4.83 -3.61
N TYR A 813 27.53 5.96 -2.91
CA TYR A 813 27.76 7.26 -3.53
C TYR A 813 29.24 7.55 -3.87
N LEU A 814 30.16 6.62 -3.62
CA LEU A 814 31.58 6.82 -3.92
C LEU A 814 31.89 7.23 -5.38
N PRO A 815 31.29 6.59 -6.41
CA PRO A 815 31.51 6.99 -7.80
C PRO A 815 30.52 8.06 -8.29
N PHE A 816 29.61 8.54 -7.43
CA PHE A 816 28.61 9.54 -7.81
C PHE A 816 29.25 10.93 -7.86
N GLU A 817 29.20 11.54 -9.05
CA GLU A 817 29.70 12.89 -9.28
C GLU A 817 28.56 13.83 -9.66
N ASP A 818 28.50 15.00 -9.03
CA ASP A 818 27.50 16.03 -9.25
C ASP A 818 28.12 17.42 -9.52
N GLU A 819 29.44 17.46 -9.73
CA GLU A 819 30.26 18.66 -10.01
C GLU A 819 30.19 19.76 -8.93
N SER A 820 29.57 19.47 -7.78
CA SER A 820 29.34 20.45 -6.71
C SER A 820 30.52 20.64 -5.76
N GLY A 821 31.52 19.75 -5.82
CA GLY A 821 32.64 19.69 -4.88
C GLY A 821 32.27 19.18 -3.48
N ARG A 822 31.03 18.69 -3.27
CA ARG A 822 30.58 18.15 -1.98
C ARG A 822 31.32 16.86 -1.60
N ASP A 823 31.46 16.64 -0.29
CA ASP A 823 31.95 15.36 0.24
C ASP A 823 30.92 14.23 0.05
N LEU A 824 31.30 12.99 0.38
CA LEU A 824 30.46 11.80 0.15
C LEU A 824 29.08 11.92 0.81
N ILE A 825 29.02 12.41 2.04
CA ILE A 825 27.77 12.55 2.80
C ILE A 825 26.92 13.68 2.21
N GLY A 826 27.55 14.81 1.86
CA GLY A 826 26.91 15.94 1.22
C GLY A 826 26.27 15.56 -0.12
N LYS A 827 27.00 14.83 -0.98
CA LYS A 827 26.49 14.28 -2.25
C LYS A 827 25.28 13.37 -2.02
N MET A 828 25.39 12.43 -1.06
CA MET A 828 24.30 11.51 -0.74
C MET A 828 23.05 12.24 -0.23
N LEU A 829 23.18 13.21 0.67
CA LEU A 829 22.06 13.98 1.23
C LEU A 829 21.38 14.85 0.16
N ALA A 830 22.19 15.55 -0.63
CA ALA A 830 21.69 16.39 -1.72
C ALA A 830 20.90 15.57 -2.73
N ASN A 831 21.42 14.40 -3.11
CA ASN A 831 20.70 13.53 -4.03
C ASN A 831 19.41 12.96 -3.41
N GLN A 832 19.34 12.70 -2.08
CA GLN A 832 18.07 12.30 -1.46
C GLN A 832 16.99 13.36 -1.62
N GLN A 833 17.37 14.63 -1.43
CA GLN A 833 16.46 15.74 -1.57
C GLN A 833 15.99 15.89 -3.03
N SER A 834 16.93 15.82 -3.98
CA SER A 834 16.62 15.86 -5.42
C SER A 834 15.70 14.70 -5.83
N MET A 835 16.03 13.46 -5.45
CA MET A 835 15.19 12.28 -5.70
C MET A 835 13.78 12.44 -5.12
N PHE A 836 13.67 12.91 -3.87
CA PHE A 836 12.36 13.10 -3.24
C PHE A 836 11.53 14.17 -3.97
N GLN A 837 12.15 15.29 -4.32
CA GLN A 837 11.50 16.36 -5.09
C GLN A 837 11.05 15.87 -6.47
N TYR A 838 11.89 15.13 -7.18
CA TYR A 838 11.55 14.52 -8.46
C TYR A 838 10.35 13.56 -8.34
N HIS A 839 10.41 12.58 -7.44
CA HIS A 839 9.35 11.57 -7.30
C HIS A 839 8.04 12.14 -6.72
N SER A 840 8.09 13.23 -5.96
CA SER A 840 6.90 13.88 -5.41
C SER A 840 6.29 14.93 -6.34
N GLY A 841 7.10 15.55 -7.21
CA GLY A 841 6.68 16.64 -8.10
C GLY A 841 6.41 16.23 -9.55
N ILE A 842 6.73 15.00 -9.97
CA ILE A 842 6.51 14.59 -11.37
C ILE A 842 5.02 14.45 -11.69
N ASP A 843 4.55 15.33 -12.58
CA ASP A 843 3.24 15.26 -13.23
C ASP A 843 3.43 15.11 -14.73
N ALA A 844 3.31 13.87 -15.21
CA ALA A 844 3.58 13.50 -16.60
C ALA A 844 2.57 12.45 -17.07
N THR A 845 2.35 12.39 -18.38
CA THR A 845 1.56 11.34 -19.02
C THR A 845 2.45 10.49 -19.93
N HIS A 846 2.13 9.20 -20.02
CA HIS A 846 2.83 8.27 -20.91
C HIS A 846 1.85 7.24 -21.46
N PRO A 847 1.84 6.97 -22.79
CA PRO A 847 0.87 6.06 -23.43
C PRO A 847 0.87 4.61 -22.91
N PHE A 848 1.99 4.20 -22.32
CA PHE A 848 2.17 2.86 -21.72
C PHE A 848 2.16 2.86 -20.18
N SER A 849 1.80 3.97 -19.56
CA SER A 849 1.60 4.02 -18.11
C SER A 849 0.46 3.09 -17.67
N SER A 850 0.56 2.55 -16.46
CA SER A 850 -0.44 1.67 -15.88
C SER A 850 -0.45 1.76 -14.36
N TRP A 851 -1.65 1.71 -13.80
CA TRP A 851 -1.87 1.84 -12.35
C TRP A 851 -1.67 0.51 -11.63
N TRP A 852 -1.36 0.59 -10.33
CA TRP A 852 -1.07 -0.58 -9.49
C TRP A 852 -2.12 -1.70 -9.58
N TYR A 853 -3.41 -1.36 -9.66
CA TYR A 853 -4.51 -2.34 -9.73
C TYR A 853 -4.63 -3.02 -11.11
N GLN A 854 -4.01 -2.45 -12.15
CA GLN A 854 -3.99 -2.99 -13.51
C GLN A 854 -2.92 -4.07 -13.71
N TRP A 855 -1.88 -4.10 -12.86
CA TRP A 855 -0.74 -4.98 -13.05
C TRP A 855 -1.07 -6.47 -12.88
N PRO A 856 -1.80 -6.94 -11.85
CA PRO A 856 -2.07 -8.37 -11.68
C PRO A 856 -2.86 -9.01 -12.83
N VAL A 857 -3.72 -8.21 -13.48
CA VAL A 857 -4.49 -8.63 -14.66
C VAL A 857 -3.74 -8.34 -15.97
N MET A 858 -2.60 -7.66 -15.90
CA MET A 858 -1.76 -7.25 -17.04
C MET A 858 -2.53 -6.42 -18.06
N HIS A 859 -3.35 -5.47 -17.60
CA HIS A 859 -4.21 -4.72 -18.50
C HIS A 859 -3.41 -3.96 -19.58
N ARG A 860 -2.24 -3.40 -19.21
CA ARG A 860 -1.40 -2.63 -20.12
C ARG A 860 0.07 -3.04 -19.96
N PRO A 861 0.62 -3.86 -20.88
CA PRO A 861 2.05 -4.13 -20.98
C PRO A 861 2.85 -2.85 -21.21
N ILE A 862 4.12 -2.85 -20.80
CA ILE A 862 5.07 -1.79 -21.16
C ILE A 862 5.89 -2.23 -22.37
N TRP A 863 6.20 -1.28 -23.26
CA TRP A 863 6.97 -1.50 -24.47
C TRP A 863 8.37 -0.94 -24.30
N TYR A 864 9.40 -1.77 -24.48
CA TYR A 864 10.82 -1.42 -24.29
C TYR A 864 11.53 -1.14 -25.61
N TYR A 865 11.18 -1.85 -26.67
CA TYR A 865 11.85 -1.72 -27.95
C TYR A 865 10.87 -1.95 -29.10
N SER A 866 11.08 -1.20 -30.19
CA SER A 866 10.38 -1.32 -31.46
C SER A 866 11.38 -1.28 -32.62
N GLY A 867 11.17 -2.14 -33.61
CA GLY A 867 11.90 -2.10 -34.87
C GLY A 867 11.01 -2.52 -36.04
N THR A 868 11.26 -1.93 -37.20
CA THR A 868 10.61 -2.34 -38.46
C THR A 868 11.63 -3.05 -39.33
N VAL A 869 11.28 -4.25 -39.81
CA VAL A 869 12.07 -5.01 -40.80
C VAL A 869 11.47 -4.87 -42.18
N SER A 870 10.13 -4.91 -42.28
CA SER A 870 9.33 -4.62 -43.47
C SER A 870 7.90 -4.30 -43.03
N ASP A 871 7.01 -3.96 -43.97
CA ASP A 871 5.58 -3.72 -43.68
C ASP A 871 4.87 -4.91 -43.02
N THR A 872 5.38 -6.13 -43.23
CA THR A 872 4.77 -7.36 -42.72
C THR A 872 5.54 -8.00 -41.56
N VAL A 873 6.76 -7.54 -41.27
CA VAL A 873 7.64 -8.10 -40.24
C VAL A 873 8.19 -6.98 -39.36
N LYS A 874 7.97 -7.11 -38.05
CA LYS A 874 8.41 -6.15 -37.04
C LYS A 874 9.14 -6.84 -35.89
N GLU A 875 9.83 -6.05 -35.08
CA GLU A 875 10.50 -6.46 -33.86
C GLU A 875 9.93 -5.69 -32.68
N GLY A 876 9.76 -6.36 -31.54
CA GLY A 876 9.25 -5.73 -30.32
C GLY A 876 9.80 -6.40 -29.08
N ILE A 877 10.03 -5.62 -28.03
CA ILE A 877 10.25 -6.13 -26.67
C ILE A 877 9.20 -5.51 -25.76
N SER A 878 8.38 -6.35 -25.14
CA SER A 878 7.37 -5.90 -24.17
C SER A 878 7.47 -6.67 -22.87
N ALA A 879 7.27 -5.96 -21.75
CA ALA A 879 7.33 -6.53 -20.41
C ALA A 879 5.95 -6.59 -19.76
N PHE A 880 5.57 -7.80 -19.39
CA PHE A 880 4.33 -8.16 -18.70
C PHE A 880 4.49 -9.59 -18.16
N GLY A 881 3.47 -10.14 -17.53
CA GLY A 881 3.52 -11.47 -16.94
C GLY A 881 3.17 -12.62 -17.86
N ASN A 882 3.50 -13.84 -17.44
CA ASN A 882 2.90 -15.03 -18.01
C ASN A 882 1.45 -15.18 -17.48
N PRO A 883 0.40 -15.19 -18.34
CA PRO A 883 -1.00 -15.35 -17.91
C PRO A 883 -1.27 -16.55 -17.01
N PHE A 884 -0.65 -17.71 -17.28
CA PHE A 884 -0.82 -18.90 -16.45
C PHE A 884 -0.15 -18.78 -15.07
N ILE A 885 0.70 -17.78 -14.85
CA ILE A 885 1.32 -17.49 -13.56
C ILE A 885 0.55 -16.37 -12.86
N TRP A 886 0.34 -15.24 -13.53
CA TRP A 886 -0.19 -14.03 -12.90
C TRP A 886 -1.69 -14.16 -12.61
N TRP A 887 -2.48 -14.65 -13.57
CA TRP A 887 -3.92 -14.81 -13.35
C TRP A 887 -4.24 -15.96 -12.41
N VAL A 888 -3.43 -17.03 -12.37
CA VAL A 888 -3.52 -18.08 -11.34
C VAL A 888 -3.10 -17.52 -9.97
N GLY A 889 -2.18 -16.56 -9.94
CA GLY A 889 -1.78 -15.82 -8.75
C GLY A 889 -2.95 -15.13 -8.02
N ILE A 890 -3.96 -14.66 -8.75
CA ILE A 890 -5.14 -13.97 -8.18
C ILE A 890 -5.97 -14.91 -7.26
N PRO A 891 -6.56 -16.02 -7.73
CA PRO A 891 -7.27 -16.95 -6.86
C PRO A 891 -6.34 -17.60 -5.84
N VAL A 892 -5.05 -17.82 -6.14
CA VAL A 892 -4.05 -18.30 -5.18
C VAL A 892 -3.91 -17.32 -4.00
N PHE A 893 -3.84 -16.02 -4.25
CA PHE A 893 -3.79 -15.01 -3.19
C PHE A 893 -5.02 -15.09 -2.28
N PHE A 894 -6.22 -15.17 -2.85
CA PHE A 894 -7.45 -15.32 -2.06
C PHE A 894 -7.49 -16.66 -1.30
N TYR A 895 -6.95 -17.74 -1.88
CA TYR A 895 -6.78 -19.01 -1.19
C TYR A 895 -5.80 -18.90 -0.02
N MET A 896 -4.69 -18.15 -0.15
CA MET A 896 -3.80 -17.85 0.96
C MET A 896 -4.51 -17.08 2.07
N VAL A 897 -5.28 -16.04 1.73
CA VAL A 897 -6.09 -15.30 2.71
C VAL A 897 -7.10 -16.21 3.40
N TYR A 898 -7.77 -17.09 2.65
CA TYR A 898 -8.64 -18.13 3.21
C TYR A 898 -7.89 -19.04 4.19
N ARG A 899 -6.69 -19.52 3.84
CA ARG A 899 -5.84 -20.36 4.71
C ARG A 899 -5.44 -19.62 5.98
N ILE A 900 -5.11 -18.33 5.90
CA ILE A 900 -4.81 -17.48 7.07
C ILE A 900 -6.05 -17.43 7.99
N ILE A 901 -7.22 -17.11 7.45
CA ILE A 901 -8.44 -16.89 8.23
C ILE A 901 -9.00 -18.21 8.81
N LYS A 902 -8.99 -19.29 8.03
CA LYS A 902 -9.62 -20.57 8.39
C LYS A 902 -8.66 -21.52 9.07
N LYS A 903 -7.43 -21.64 8.57
CA LYS A 903 -6.43 -22.62 9.03
C LYS A 903 -5.34 -21.99 9.92
N ARG A 904 -5.29 -20.65 10.07
CA ARG A 904 -4.19 -19.93 10.76
C ARG A 904 -2.82 -20.33 10.20
N ASP A 905 -2.77 -20.50 8.89
CA ASP A 905 -1.57 -20.97 8.19
C ASP A 905 -0.48 -19.90 8.25
N LYS A 906 0.57 -20.16 9.03
CA LYS A 906 1.68 -19.22 9.28
C LYS A 906 2.52 -18.99 8.02
N LYS A 907 2.64 -20.01 7.15
CA LYS A 907 3.38 -19.89 5.88
C LYS A 907 2.61 -19.02 4.91
N ALA A 908 1.29 -19.21 4.83
CA ALA A 908 0.43 -18.31 4.06
C ALA A 908 0.49 -16.87 4.60
N THR A 909 0.47 -16.66 5.93
CA THR A 909 0.66 -15.32 6.53
C THR A 909 1.98 -14.70 6.10
N PHE A 910 3.09 -15.44 6.18
CA PHE A 910 4.39 -14.94 5.75
C PHE A 910 4.37 -14.50 4.28
N LEU A 911 3.89 -15.36 3.39
CA LEU A 911 3.87 -15.10 1.95
C LEU A 911 2.98 -13.92 1.57
N VAL A 912 1.80 -13.81 2.18
CA VAL A 912 0.89 -12.68 1.94
C VAL A 912 1.48 -11.37 2.44
N LEU A 913 2.12 -11.36 3.61
CA LEU A 913 2.81 -10.15 4.12
C LEU A 913 3.98 -9.75 3.23
N ALA A 914 4.75 -10.72 2.74
CA ALA A 914 5.86 -10.47 1.83
C ALA A 914 5.40 -9.90 0.48
N TYR A 915 4.33 -10.47 -0.10
CA TYR A 915 3.70 -9.95 -1.31
C TYR A 915 3.16 -8.53 -1.12
N LEU A 916 2.38 -8.31 -0.05
CA LEU A 916 1.77 -7.01 0.23
C LEU A 916 2.79 -5.93 0.57
N ALA A 917 3.93 -6.28 1.17
CA ALA A 917 5.01 -5.32 1.42
C ALA A 917 5.51 -4.67 0.11
N GLN A 918 5.47 -5.39 -1.01
CA GLN A 918 5.92 -4.86 -2.31
C GLN A 918 4.78 -4.24 -3.10
N TYR A 919 3.57 -4.77 -2.96
CA TYR A 919 2.44 -4.35 -3.77
C TYR A 919 1.64 -3.20 -3.16
N LEU A 920 1.41 -3.23 -1.84
CA LEU A 920 0.55 -2.27 -1.15
C LEU A 920 1.09 -0.83 -1.19
N PRO A 921 2.41 -0.54 -1.10
CA PRO A 921 2.89 0.85 -1.12
C PRO A 921 2.53 1.60 -2.41
N TRP A 922 2.46 0.91 -3.54
CA TRP A 922 2.03 1.49 -4.83
C TRP A 922 0.61 2.04 -4.80
N PHE A 923 -0.20 1.58 -3.85
CA PHE A 923 -1.51 2.16 -3.58
C PHE A 923 -1.45 3.67 -3.29
N PHE A 924 -0.42 4.09 -2.55
CA PHE A 924 -0.28 5.47 -2.07
C PHE A 924 0.46 6.37 -3.06
N VAL A 925 1.08 5.79 -4.09
CA VAL A 925 1.84 6.50 -5.12
C VAL A 925 0.86 7.05 -6.17
N THR A 926 0.85 8.37 -6.34
CA THR A 926 -0.05 9.07 -7.27
C THR A 926 0.60 9.47 -8.58
N ARG A 927 1.94 9.47 -8.64
CA ARG A 927 2.67 9.79 -9.87
C ARG A 927 2.49 8.70 -10.94
N ILE A 928 2.97 9.01 -12.14
CA ILE A 928 3.02 8.04 -13.24
C ILE A 928 3.77 6.77 -12.85
N THR A 929 3.20 5.61 -13.19
CA THR A 929 3.75 4.28 -12.90
C THR A 929 3.54 3.32 -14.07
N PHE A 930 4.21 2.17 -14.00
CA PHE A 930 4.33 1.18 -15.07
C PHE A 930 4.30 -0.23 -14.52
N ILE A 931 3.91 -1.21 -15.33
CA ILE A 931 3.73 -2.61 -14.92
C ILE A 931 5.01 -3.27 -14.39
N TYR A 932 6.20 -2.86 -14.84
CA TYR A 932 7.47 -3.40 -14.32
C TYR A 932 7.69 -3.13 -12.83
N HIS A 933 7.02 -2.14 -12.25
CA HIS A 933 7.04 -1.90 -10.80
C HIS A 933 6.47 -3.07 -9.98
N TYR A 934 5.71 -3.95 -10.61
CA TYR A 934 5.19 -5.18 -10.02
C TYR A 934 6.22 -6.32 -10.02
N PHE A 935 7.37 -6.18 -10.70
CA PHE A 935 8.38 -7.23 -10.80
C PHE A 935 8.86 -7.76 -9.42
N PRO A 936 9.14 -6.92 -8.39
CA PRO A 936 9.48 -7.40 -7.06
C PRO A 936 8.38 -8.23 -6.35
N SER A 937 7.13 -8.12 -6.80
CA SER A 937 6.00 -8.89 -6.26
C SER A 937 5.93 -10.31 -6.84
N ILE A 938 6.45 -10.52 -8.05
CA ILE A 938 6.33 -11.79 -8.80
C ILE A 938 6.94 -13.00 -8.07
N PRO A 939 8.13 -12.91 -7.45
CA PRO A 939 8.67 -14.04 -6.70
C PRO A 939 7.70 -14.55 -5.62
N PHE A 940 6.96 -13.65 -4.96
CA PHE A 940 6.00 -14.03 -3.93
C PHE A 940 4.69 -14.61 -4.50
N VAL A 941 4.24 -14.14 -5.68
CA VAL A 941 3.13 -14.77 -6.41
C VAL A 941 3.46 -16.24 -6.75
N ILE A 942 4.67 -16.48 -7.23
CA ILE A 942 5.13 -17.83 -7.60
C ILE A 942 5.32 -18.70 -6.35
N LEU A 943 5.88 -18.17 -5.26
CA LEU A 943 6.00 -18.90 -4.00
C LEU A 943 4.64 -19.26 -3.41
N MET A 944 3.64 -18.37 -3.47
CA MET A 944 2.26 -18.68 -3.07
C MET A 944 1.64 -19.76 -3.96
N THR A 945 1.91 -19.72 -5.26
CA THR A 945 1.42 -20.72 -6.23
C THR A 945 2.05 -22.09 -5.95
N GLY A 946 3.38 -22.15 -5.77
CA GLY A 946 4.08 -23.38 -5.39
C GLY A 946 3.62 -23.94 -4.05
N TYR A 947 3.39 -23.08 -3.04
CA TYR A 947 2.85 -23.52 -1.75
C TYR A 947 1.43 -24.08 -1.88
N THR A 948 0.60 -23.48 -2.73
CA THR A 948 -0.75 -23.98 -3.03
C THR A 948 -0.70 -25.34 -3.71
N ILE A 949 0.12 -25.50 -4.76
CA ILE A 949 0.34 -26.77 -5.45
C ILE A 949 0.79 -27.85 -4.47
N TRP A 950 1.72 -27.52 -3.56
CA TRP A 950 2.15 -28.45 -2.52
C TRP A 950 1.01 -28.89 -1.62
N ILE A 951 0.18 -27.96 -1.12
CA ILE A 951 -1.01 -28.30 -0.32
C ILE A 951 -1.94 -29.25 -1.08
N LEU A 952 -2.25 -28.93 -2.33
CA LEU A 952 -3.18 -29.73 -3.14
C LEU A 952 -2.64 -31.14 -3.41
N LEU A 953 -1.33 -31.30 -3.60
CA LEU A 953 -0.68 -32.61 -3.73
C LEU A 953 -0.74 -33.42 -2.43
N GLU A 954 -0.45 -32.80 -1.29
CA GLU A 954 -0.54 -33.45 0.03
C GLU A 954 -1.98 -33.85 0.38
N GLU A 955 -2.95 -33.02 0.01
CA GLU A 955 -4.39 -33.30 0.16
C GLU A 955 -4.92 -34.25 -0.94
N LYS A 956 -4.06 -34.73 -1.85
CA LYS A 956 -4.39 -35.62 -2.99
C LYS A 956 -5.52 -35.09 -3.89
N GLN A 957 -5.71 -33.78 -3.93
CA GLN A 957 -6.69 -33.11 -4.81
C GLN A 957 -6.18 -32.98 -6.24
N ILE A 958 -4.85 -32.97 -6.41
CA ILE A 958 -4.18 -33.01 -7.71
C ILE A 958 -3.05 -34.03 -7.68
N SER A 959 -2.61 -34.45 -8.85
CA SER A 959 -1.50 -35.35 -9.11
C SER A 959 -0.29 -34.61 -9.67
N ARG A 960 0.89 -35.24 -9.61
CA ARG A 960 2.10 -34.68 -10.26
C ARG A 960 1.94 -34.54 -11.78
N LYS A 961 1.12 -35.38 -12.42
CA LYS A 961 0.84 -35.30 -13.86
C LYS A 961 0.15 -33.98 -14.22
N GLU A 962 -0.83 -33.56 -13.43
CA GLU A 962 -1.51 -32.28 -13.60
C GLU A 962 -0.57 -31.10 -13.37
N VAL A 963 0.35 -31.20 -12.40
CA VAL A 963 1.38 -30.17 -12.19
C VAL A 963 2.33 -30.09 -13.40
N PHE A 964 2.75 -31.22 -13.96
CA PHE A 964 3.54 -31.22 -15.20
C PHE A 964 2.76 -30.67 -16.39
N ALA A 965 1.48 -30.97 -16.52
CA ALA A 965 0.62 -30.39 -17.55
C ALA A 965 0.54 -28.87 -17.40
N TYR A 966 0.33 -28.36 -16.18
CA TYR A 966 0.34 -26.92 -15.89
C TYR A 966 1.68 -26.26 -16.25
N LEU A 967 2.81 -26.86 -15.83
CA LEU A 967 4.14 -26.38 -16.21
C LEU A 967 4.38 -26.40 -17.73
N THR A 968 3.84 -27.40 -18.42
CA THR A 968 3.91 -27.50 -19.88
C THR A 968 3.12 -26.35 -20.52
N CYS A 969 1.93 -26.03 -20.04
CA CYS A 969 1.16 -24.87 -20.53
C CYS A 969 1.92 -23.55 -20.31
N VAL A 970 2.52 -23.37 -19.13
CA VAL A 970 3.35 -22.19 -18.81
C VAL A 970 4.52 -22.07 -19.80
N PHE A 971 5.22 -23.18 -20.06
CA PHE A 971 6.34 -23.24 -21.01
C PHE A 971 5.90 -22.99 -22.46
N LEU A 972 4.84 -23.65 -22.93
CA LEU A 972 4.33 -23.46 -24.28
C LEU A 972 3.90 -22.00 -24.52
N LEU A 973 3.33 -21.36 -23.51
CA LEU A 973 2.98 -19.94 -23.60
C LEU A 973 4.22 -19.05 -23.65
N PHE A 974 5.27 -19.38 -22.90
CA PHE A 974 6.56 -18.71 -23.02
C PHE A 974 7.13 -18.82 -24.44
N VAL A 975 7.08 -20.01 -25.05
CA VAL A 975 7.51 -20.21 -26.45
C VAL A 975 6.65 -19.40 -27.43
N LEU A 976 5.32 -19.38 -27.23
CA LEU A 976 4.38 -18.64 -28.08
C LEU A 976 4.69 -17.14 -28.11
N PHE A 977 5.00 -16.55 -26.95
CA PHE A 977 5.29 -15.13 -26.77
C PHE A 977 6.78 -14.78 -26.92
N TYR A 978 7.69 -15.76 -26.94
CA TYR A 978 9.14 -15.55 -26.96
C TYR A 978 9.64 -14.47 -27.94
N PRO A 979 9.12 -14.36 -29.18
CA PRO A 979 9.60 -13.34 -30.11
C PRO A 979 9.42 -11.91 -29.60
N ILE A 980 8.28 -11.59 -28.97
CA ILE A 980 8.00 -10.25 -28.41
C ILE A 980 8.64 -10.03 -27.03
N LEU A 981 9.19 -11.08 -26.42
CA LEU A 981 9.92 -11.00 -25.16
C LEU A 981 11.43 -10.85 -25.38
N SER A 982 11.93 -11.29 -26.54
CA SER A 982 13.35 -11.35 -26.89
C SER A 982 13.78 -10.38 -27.99
N GLY A 983 12.84 -9.69 -28.64
CA GLY A 983 13.14 -8.82 -29.80
C GLY A 983 13.49 -9.63 -31.04
N TYR A 984 12.81 -10.75 -31.28
CA TYR A 984 12.98 -11.54 -32.50
C TYR A 984 12.03 -11.03 -33.59
N PRO A 985 12.48 -10.88 -34.85
CA PRO A 985 11.60 -10.51 -35.96
C PRO A 985 10.39 -11.44 -36.06
N ILE A 986 9.20 -10.85 -36.16
CA ILE A 986 7.95 -11.59 -36.23
C ILE A 986 6.95 -10.94 -37.18
N SER A 987 6.13 -11.77 -37.83
CA SER A 987 5.10 -11.24 -38.72
C SER A 987 4.02 -10.49 -37.92
N VAL A 988 3.58 -9.36 -38.46
CA VAL A 988 2.49 -8.55 -37.89
C VAL A 988 1.21 -9.39 -37.75
N SER A 989 0.96 -10.26 -38.73
CA SER A 989 -0.21 -11.17 -38.73
C SER A 989 -0.23 -12.12 -37.53
N TYR A 990 0.92 -12.65 -37.12
CA TYR A 990 1.02 -13.55 -35.99
C TYR A 990 0.71 -12.83 -34.68
N VAL A 991 1.26 -11.62 -34.49
CA VAL A 991 1.04 -10.84 -33.26
C VAL A 991 -0.44 -10.49 -33.10
N LYS A 992 -1.06 -9.91 -34.14
CA LYS A 992 -2.47 -9.52 -34.11
C LYS A 992 -3.43 -10.72 -33.93
N ARG A 993 -3.08 -11.88 -34.49
CA ARG A 993 -3.96 -13.06 -34.45
C ARG A 993 -3.82 -13.88 -33.16
N PHE A 994 -2.60 -13.99 -32.61
CA PHE A 994 -2.30 -14.96 -31.54
C PHE A 994 -1.84 -14.33 -30.23
N LEU A 995 -1.28 -13.12 -30.24
CA LEU A 995 -0.65 -12.53 -29.06
C LEU A 995 -1.47 -11.40 -28.44
N GLU A 996 -2.16 -10.58 -29.24
CA GLU A 996 -2.96 -9.44 -28.76
C GLU A 996 -4.32 -9.90 -28.20
N TRP A 997 -4.30 -10.44 -26.97
CA TRP A 997 -5.50 -10.96 -26.31
C TRP A 997 -6.44 -9.85 -25.80
N PHE A 998 -5.90 -8.65 -25.56
CA PHE A 998 -6.67 -7.46 -25.21
C PHE A 998 -6.34 -6.32 -26.18
N PRO A 999 -7.30 -5.41 -26.46
CA PRO A 999 -7.03 -4.22 -27.28
C PRO A 999 -5.92 -3.33 -26.71
N SER A 1000 -5.69 -3.41 -25.40
CA SER A 1000 -4.66 -2.66 -24.70
C SER A 1000 -3.26 -3.30 -24.77
N TRP A 1001 -3.12 -4.52 -25.31
CA TRP A 1001 -1.85 -5.20 -25.52
C TRP A 1001 -1.27 -4.78 -26.87
N ILE A 1002 -0.26 -3.92 -26.82
CA ILE A 1002 0.44 -3.41 -28.01
C ILE A 1002 1.89 -3.88 -27.93
N PHE A 1003 2.35 -4.59 -28.96
CA PHE A 1003 3.66 -5.26 -28.95
C PHE A 1003 4.60 -4.82 -30.09
N ILE A 1004 4.08 -4.33 -31.22
CA ILE A 1004 4.85 -3.96 -32.44
C ILE A 1004 4.18 -2.84 -33.24
#